data_AF-A0A9C8VZK1-F1
#
_entry.id   AF-A0A9C8VZK1-F1
#
_cell.length_a   1.000
_cell.length_b   1.000
_cell.length_c   1.000
_cell.angle_alpha   90.00
_cell.angle_beta   90.00
_cell.angle_gamma   90.00
#
_symmetry.space_group_name_H-M   'P 1'
#
loop_
_entity.id
_entity.type
_entity.pdbx_description
1 polymer ?
#
loop_
_entity_poly.entity_id
_entity_poly.type
_entity_poly.pdbx_seq_one_letter_code
_entity_poly.pdbx_strand_id
1 'polypeptide(L)'
;MEQREVLAKNLVRLRKQRGLTLTGLAERSGVAKSTLSVIETGCGNPTVETIWAIANALDVPFGELVSAVHEKEPVSGGQLPDDGSVVHFIERSSSEPRIEIYSMTLRPGSRKESAPHPSGVKERVMVVSGTMLVGDSNSPSMVSAGHSHVFRADVPHVYGALEQEARAFVFVEYPKKADYPGKFVTLRKWPEDESGWDGVCSVLDRIMIDVANGVSAHMLRFHGCTSLLSAGMDLCKHVGRVLASRFRWPVMCFAGVDQGVPYVVVFAVRTTCAFSDTVFRVASSGFSLVQQCVSLAARAEQAGMELPPSMVQELMAHVRGPGLITGILARELLAMHGYMQLTPSMQGDTAKEDVSVSMTHDRSFSGRIPVSLHDGFESLQPGYGRQIVATAQDIMEFLPESRREKSRIPCIGVSTGSGVPLVMLHQLLPELVFEAIEPDETAFQYLKQNTMAVQDIKLRQIDFLEYTGEKESVPLVVCMGASRHLNTAFFFQKCRQQLERNGILVIADEFLPSFSMLEERQIALVRHHCAYILSVLDWFSALGGEDGEAAGVQVFRAFRENIPLVAYEAQCGLLHEAVERVRALHTFTRKYDLAGPPSHLSGAYARFFQRELEALVTGLDYEIERKTHPERLLELAGFAGFVLCRHRRVFATAGRGRYGGGTHVFCFRKISGE
;
A
#
# COMPACT_ATOMS: atom_id res chain seq x y z
N MET A 1 18.01 36.89 -20.80
CA MET A 1 17.42 37.29 -19.52
C MET A 1 18.55 37.25 -18.51
N GLU A 2 18.81 38.34 -17.79
CA GLU A 2 19.93 38.41 -16.85
C GLU A 2 19.68 37.39 -15.71
N GLN A 3 20.68 36.66 -15.23
CA GLN A 3 20.48 35.56 -14.25
C GLN A 3 19.70 35.99 -12.99
N ARG A 4 19.84 37.27 -12.60
CA ARG A 4 19.09 37.89 -11.49
C ARG A 4 17.58 37.96 -11.75
N GLU A 5 17.16 38.21 -12.99
CA GLU A 5 15.75 38.24 -13.37
C GLU A 5 15.13 36.84 -13.35
N VAL A 6 15.90 35.82 -13.73
CA VAL A 6 15.47 34.41 -13.68
C VAL A 6 15.25 33.98 -12.24
N LEU A 7 16.23 34.25 -11.36
CA LEU A 7 16.12 33.98 -9.93
C LEU A 7 14.92 34.69 -9.30
N ALA A 8 14.74 35.98 -9.59
CA ALA A 8 13.61 36.77 -9.09
C ALA A 8 12.25 36.16 -9.48
N LYS A 9 12.08 35.83 -10.77
CA LYS A 9 10.83 35.23 -11.28
C LYS A 9 10.56 33.86 -10.67
N ASN A 10 11.57 33.01 -10.57
CA ASN A 10 11.43 31.67 -9.99
C ASN A 10 11.12 31.74 -8.50
N LEU A 11 11.80 32.62 -7.75
CA LEU A 11 11.56 32.82 -6.33
C LEU A 11 10.11 33.26 -6.07
N VAL A 12 9.62 34.27 -6.79
CA VAL A 12 8.22 34.74 -6.66
C VAL A 12 7.24 33.61 -6.99
N ARG A 13 7.48 32.86 -8.07
CA ARG A 13 6.62 31.76 -8.50
C ARG A 13 6.56 30.65 -7.45
N LEU A 14 7.71 30.15 -7.01
CA LEU A 14 7.81 29.03 -6.08
C LEU A 14 7.30 29.41 -4.68
N ARG A 15 7.60 30.62 -4.19
CA ARG A 15 7.07 31.12 -2.93
C ARG A 15 5.54 31.18 -2.94
N LYS A 16 4.96 31.71 -4.01
CA LYS A 16 3.49 31.77 -4.18
C LYS A 16 2.86 30.38 -4.31
N GLN A 17 3.48 29.47 -5.05
CA GLN A 17 3.01 28.07 -5.16
C GLN A 17 2.99 27.36 -3.80
N ARG A 18 3.94 27.66 -2.91
CA ARG A 18 4.00 27.13 -1.54
C ARG A 18 3.13 27.92 -0.55
N GLY A 19 2.39 28.94 -0.99
CA GLY A 19 1.53 29.75 -0.12
C GLY A 19 2.27 30.59 0.92
N LEU A 20 3.58 30.84 0.76
CA LEU A 20 4.38 31.55 1.76
C LEU A 20 4.33 33.06 1.55
N THR A 21 4.22 33.80 2.65
CA THR A 21 4.49 35.25 2.66
C THR A 21 6.00 35.51 2.62
N LEU A 22 6.43 36.71 2.25
CA LEU A 22 7.85 37.10 2.35
C LEU A 22 8.38 36.99 3.78
N THR A 23 7.54 37.32 4.78
CA THR A 23 7.88 37.12 6.21
C THR A 23 8.07 35.64 6.53
N GLY A 24 7.13 34.78 6.11
CA GLY A 24 7.23 33.34 6.36
C GLY A 24 8.40 32.67 5.65
N LEU A 25 8.80 33.15 4.48
CA LEU A 25 10.03 32.68 3.82
C LEU A 25 11.29 33.17 4.55
N ALA A 26 11.29 34.41 5.06
CA ALA A 26 12.42 34.95 5.83
C ALA A 26 12.68 34.12 7.10
N GLU A 27 11.62 33.82 7.86
CA GLU A 27 11.68 32.99 9.07
C GLU A 27 12.21 31.58 8.78
N ARG A 28 11.78 30.98 7.66
CA ARG A 28 12.17 29.62 7.29
C ARG A 28 13.57 29.51 6.69
N SER A 29 14.02 30.53 5.95
CA SER A 29 15.33 30.52 5.29
C SER A 29 16.43 31.13 6.14
N GLY A 30 16.10 31.85 7.21
CA GLY A 30 17.08 32.66 7.95
C GLY A 30 17.60 33.87 7.18
N VAL A 31 17.07 34.14 5.98
CA VAL A 31 17.43 35.31 5.16
C VAL A 31 16.54 36.48 5.52
N ALA A 32 17.13 37.66 5.74
CA ALA A 32 16.38 38.86 6.10
C ALA A 32 15.30 39.18 5.05
N LYS A 33 14.10 39.56 5.52
CA LYS A 33 12.96 39.89 4.67
C LYS A 33 13.27 41.00 3.65
N SER A 34 14.08 41.98 4.04
CA SER A 34 14.56 43.04 3.14
C SER A 34 15.40 42.46 2.00
N THR A 35 16.32 41.54 2.30
CA THR A 35 17.14 40.83 1.31
C THR A 35 16.28 40.01 0.35
N LEU A 36 15.30 39.24 0.86
CA LEU A 36 14.37 38.48 0.01
C LEU A 36 13.56 39.39 -0.92
N SER A 37 13.10 40.54 -0.40
CA SER A 37 12.37 41.52 -1.21
C SER A 37 13.21 42.12 -2.34
N VAL A 38 14.50 42.36 -2.09
CA VAL A 38 15.44 42.86 -3.10
C VAL A 38 15.77 41.77 -4.14
N ILE A 39 15.84 40.50 -3.73
CA ILE A 39 16.01 39.37 -4.66
C ILE A 39 14.77 39.19 -5.54
N GLU A 40 13.55 39.25 -4.97
CA GLU A 40 12.30 39.12 -5.74
C GLU A 40 12.06 40.23 -6.76
N THR A 41 12.73 41.37 -6.61
CA THR A 41 12.66 42.50 -7.56
C THR A 41 13.75 42.45 -8.63
N GLY A 42 14.63 41.44 -8.61
CA GLY A 42 15.75 41.31 -9.56
C GLY A 42 16.94 42.21 -9.27
N CYS A 43 16.86 43.03 -8.20
CA CYS A 43 17.90 43.99 -7.82
C CYS A 43 18.93 43.41 -6.83
N GLY A 44 18.76 42.16 -6.38
CA GLY A 44 19.64 41.51 -5.40
C GLY A 44 20.83 40.79 -6.02
N ASN A 45 21.93 40.75 -5.27
CA ASN A 45 23.10 39.92 -5.58
C ASN A 45 23.34 38.90 -4.45
N PRO A 46 22.47 37.87 -4.32
CA PRO A 46 22.58 36.89 -3.24
C PRO A 46 23.81 35.99 -3.42
N THR A 47 24.41 35.56 -2.31
CA THR A 47 25.43 34.50 -2.32
C THR A 47 24.81 33.16 -2.68
N VAL A 48 25.62 32.19 -3.09
CA VAL A 48 25.20 30.81 -3.34
C VAL A 48 24.49 30.22 -2.12
N GLU A 49 25.01 30.49 -0.92
CA GLU A 49 24.44 30.06 0.36
C GLU A 49 23.05 30.66 0.61
N THR A 50 22.86 31.93 0.26
CA THR A 50 21.56 32.59 0.37
C THR A 50 20.53 31.90 -0.52
N ILE A 51 20.90 31.52 -1.74
CA ILE A 51 20.01 30.82 -2.67
C ILE A 51 19.70 29.41 -2.17
N TRP A 52 20.70 28.68 -1.65
CA TRP A 52 20.48 27.38 -1.01
C TRP A 52 19.55 27.46 0.20
N ALA A 53 19.74 28.45 1.08
CA ALA A 53 18.87 28.69 2.22
C ALA A 53 17.41 28.93 1.77
N ILE A 54 17.22 29.65 0.67
CA ILE A 54 15.92 29.88 0.05
C ILE A 54 15.35 28.59 -0.56
N ALA A 55 16.17 27.82 -1.28
CA ALA A 55 15.79 26.54 -1.90
C ALA A 55 15.32 25.54 -0.83
N ASN A 56 16.09 25.42 0.26
CA ASN A 56 15.79 24.56 1.40
C ASN A 56 14.51 25.01 2.11
N ALA A 57 14.33 26.32 2.32
CA ALA A 57 13.11 26.86 2.92
C ALA A 57 11.87 26.68 2.02
N LEU A 58 12.05 26.64 0.71
CA LEU A 58 10.99 26.33 -0.25
C LEU A 58 10.83 24.83 -0.50
N ASP A 59 11.75 24.01 0.03
CA ASP A 59 11.82 22.56 -0.19
C ASP A 59 11.81 22.21 -1.70
N VAL A 60 12.62 22.94 -2.44
CA VAL A 60 12.83 22.76 -3.89
C VAL A 60 14.32 22.56 -4.17
N PRO A 61 14.67 21.83 -5.24
CA PRO A 61 16.06 21.75 -5.68
C PRO A 61 16.59 23.12 -6.10
N PHE A 62 17.88 23.35 -5.89
CA PHE A 62 18.52 24.62 -6.20
C PHE A 62 18.35 25.00 -7.68
N GLY A 63 18.42 24.02 -8.58
CA GLY A 63 18.21 24.20 -10.02
C GLY A 63 16.85 24.84 -10.38
N GLU A 64 15.82 24.69 -9.55
CA GLU A 64 14.50 25.32 -9.79
C GLU A 64 14.49 26.83 -9.57
N LEU A 65 15.44 27.36 -8.79
CA LEU A 65 15.58 28.80 -8.58
C LEU A 65 16.41 29.45 -9.68
N VAL A 66 17.44 28.77 -10.18
CA VAL A 66 18.44 29.38 -11.07
C VAL A 66 18.26 29.07 -12.56
N SER A 67 17.49 28.03 -12.91
CA SER A 67 17.26 27.65 -14.32
C SER A 67 16.22 28.53 -15.00
N ALA A 68 16.47 28.87 -16.28
CA ALA A 68 15.50 29.59 -17.11
C ALA A 68 14.25 28.73 -17.36
N VAL A 69 13.07 29.31 -17.20
CA VAL A 69 11.79 28.62 -17.45
C VAL A 69 11.57 28.49 -18.96
N HIS A 70 12.00 27.36 -19.55
CA HIS A 70 11.50 26.88 -20.84
C HIS A 70 11.12 25.41 -20.74
N GLU A 71 10.00 25.07 -21.38
CA GLU A 71 9.44 23.73 -21.44
C GLU A 71 10.37 22.77 -22.21
N LYS A 72 10.65 21.60 -21.60
CA LYS A 72 11.08 20.34 -22.23
C LYS A 72 12.52 20.13 -22.73
N GLU A 73 13.50 20.99 -22.42
CA GLU A 73 14.93 20.62 -22.59
C GLU A 73 15.79 20.99 -21.36
N PRO A 74 16.77 20.16 -20.96
CA PRO A 74 17.68 20.50 -19.87
C PRO A 74 18.62 21.63 -20.30
N VAL A 75 18.29 22.86 -19.91
CA VAL A 75 19.14 24.02 -20.20
C VAL A 75 20.30 24.03 -19.20
N SER A 76 21.49 23.65 -19.67
CA SER A 76 22.75 23.89 -18.99
C SER A 76 23.00 25.40 -18.91
N GLY A 77 23.26 25.93 -17.71
CA GLY A 77 23.57 27.36 -17.56
C GLY A 77 23.20 27.95 -16.19
N GLY A 78 24.22 28.42 -15.48
CA GLY A 78 24.12 29.17 -14.24
C GLY A 78 25.50 29.24 -13.58
N GLN A 79 26.06 30.44 -13.44
CA GLN A 79 27.34 30.66 -12.75
C GLN A 79 27.06 31.58 -11.57
N LEU A 80 27.38 31.12 -10.36
CA LEU A 80 27.26 31.96 -9.18
C LEU A 80 28.65 32.14 -8.57
N PRO A 81 29.26 33.31 -8.77
CA PRO A 81 30.50 33.65 -8.09
C PRO A 81 30.21 33.93 -6.61
N ASP A 82 31.01 33.34 -5.75
CA ASP A 82 31.04 33.57 -4.31
C ASP A 82 32.51 33.81 -3.89
N ASP A 83 32.76 34.43 -2.74
CA ASP A 83 34.13 34.78 -2.36
C ASP A 83 34.98 33.51 -2.14
N GLY A 84 35.86 33.20 -3.10
CA GLY A 84 36.72 32.01 -3.08
C GLY A 84 36.17 30.75 -3.77
N SER A 85 34.92 30.73 -4.25
CA SER A 85 34.35 29.58 -4.96
C SER A 85 33.52 29.97 -6.18
N VAL A 86 33.55 29.12 -7.21
CA VAL A 86 32.71 29.24 -8.40
C VAL A 86 31.95 27.92 -8.58
N VAL A 87 30.61 28.00 -8.55
CA VAL A 87 29.73 26.84 -8.76
C VAL A 87 28.94 27.03 -10.05
N HIS A 88 28.98 26.00 -10.89
CA HIS A 88 28.30 25.93 -12.18
C HIS A 88 27.32 24.78 -12.17
N PHE A 89 26.04 25.05 -12.41
CA PHE A 89 25.05 23.99 -12.63
C PHE A 89 25.25 23.40 -14.03
N ILE A 90 25.38 22.08 -14.12
CA ILE A 90 25.62 21.35 -15.37
C ILE A 90 24.30 20.82 -15.92
N GLU A 91 23.66 19.93 -15.16
CA GLU A 91 22.44 19.25 -15.58
C GLU A 91 21.65 18.68 -14.39
N ARG A 92 20.41 18.29 -14.67
CA ARG A 92 19.51 17.60 -13.75
C ARG A 92 18.90 16.39 -14.46
N SER A 93 18.90 15.23 -13.79
CA SER A 93 18.24 14.04 -14.31
C SER A 93 16.72 14.22 -14.38
N SER A 94 16.10 13.66 -15.43
CA SER A 94 14.64 13.57 -15.57
C SER A 94 14.05 12.29 -14.94
N SER A 95 14.91 11.39 -14.46
CA SER A 95 14.58 10.10 -13.83
C SER A 95 14.68 10.17 -12.30
N GLU A 96 14.11 9.17 -11.61
CA GLU A 96 14.21 9.01 -10.17
C GLU A 96 15.29 7.95 -9.81
N PRO A 97 16.15 8.17 -8.79
CA PRO A 97 16.23 9.37 -7.94
C PRO A 97 16.70 10.60 -8.75
N ARG A 98 16.22 11.78 -8.35
CA ARG A 98 16.62 13.04 -9.00
C ARG A 98 18.04 13.37 -8.62
N ILE A 99 18.90 13.58 -9.61
CA ILE A 99 20.30 13.93 -9.44
C ILE A 99 20.53 15.28 -10.09
N GLU A 100 21.14 16.21 -9.36
CA GLU A 100 21.67 17.46 -9.91
C GLU A 100 23.20 17.40 -9.92
N ILE A 101 23.80 17.83 -11.03
CA ILE A 101 25.25 17.81 -11.20
C ILE A 101 25.76 19.24 -11.29
N TYR A 102 26.77 19.54 -10.48
CA TYR A 102 27.45 20.83 -10.43
C TYR A 102 28.94 20.67 -10.71
N SER A 103 29.54 21.62 -11.41
CA SER A 103 30.99 21.82 -11.41
C SER A 103 31.35 22.88 -10.37
N MET A 104 32.27 22.55 -9.47
CA MET A 104 32.76 23.44 -8.43
C MET A 104 34.25 23.72 -8.66
N THR A 105 34.65 24.98 -8.57
CA THR A 105 36.06 25.41 -8.52
C THR A 105 36.29 26.17 -7.22
N LEU A 106 37.29 25.76 -6.45
CA LEU A 106 37.72 26.38 -5.20
C LEU A 106 39.12 26.98 -5.35
N ARG A 107 39.30 28.23 -4.92
CA ARG A 107 40.62 28.88 -4.91
C ARG A 107 41.55 28.24 -3.87
N PRO A 108 42.89 28.30 -4.05
CA PRO A 108 43.83 27.93 -2.99
C PRO A 108 43.49 28.61 -1.66
N GLY A 109 43.48 27.84 -0.58
CA GLY A 109 43.23 28.27 0.79
C GLY A 109 41.75 28.53 1.11
N SER A 110 40.84 28.35 0.15
CA SER A 110 39.42 28.57 0.39
C SER A 110 38.79 27.39 1.14
N ARG A 111 37.92 27.71 2.10
CA ARG A 111 37.11 26.77 2.85
C ARG A 111 35.69 27.30 2.91
N LYS A 112 34.73 26.45 2.56
CA LYS A 112 33.32 26.76 2.50
C LYS A 112 32.53 25.79 3.37
N GLU A 113 31.72 26.33 4.26
CA GLU A 113 30.75 25.56 5.04
C GLU A 113 29.37 25.68 4.40
N SER A 114 28.62 24.59 4.43
CA SER A 114 27.29 24.49 3.85
C SER A 114 26.32 24.04 4.94
N ALA A 115 25.15 24.71 4.96
CA ALA A 115 24.06 24.32 5.83
C ALA A 115 23.48 22.96 5.40
N PRO A 116 22.86 22.20 6.33
CA PRO A 116 22.16 20.96 6.00
C PRO A 116 21.22 21.12 4.80
N HIS A 117 21.35 20.22 3.84
CA HIS A 117 20.39 20.05 2.75
C HIS A 117 19.10 19.40 3.26
N PRO A 118 18.01 19.35 2.44
CA PRO A 118 16.79 18.66 2.83
C PRO A 118 17.03 17.21 3.26
N SER A 119 16.15 16.69 4.11
CA SER A 119 16.30 15.36 4.71
C SER A 119 16.49 14.27 3.66
N GLY A 120 17.47 13.39 3.88
CA GLY A 120 17.76 12.25 3.01
C GLY A 120 18.63 12.57 1.77
N VAL A 121 19.00 13.83 1.54
CA VAL A 121 19.89 14.21 0.43
C VAL A 121 21.30 13.68 0.69
N LYS A 122 21.90 13.07 -0.33
CA LYS A 122 23.29 12.64 -0.34
C LYS A 122 24.07 13.41 -1.37
N GLU A 123 25.35 13.59 -1.10
CA GLU A 123 26.27 14.14 -2.09
C GLU A 123 27.38 13.17 -2.42
N ARG A 124 27.78 13.18 -3.69
CA ARG A 124 29.03 12.61 -4.17
C ARG A 124 29.87 13.73 -4.75
N VAL A 125 31.09 13.88 -4.25
CA VAL A 125 32.05 14.84 -4.80
C VAL A 125 33.17 14.06 -5.46
N MET A 126 33.34 14.24 -6.77
CA MET A 126 34.43 13.67 -7.56
C MET A 126 35.43 14.78 -7.88
N VAL A 127 36.64 14.67 -7.35
CA VAL A 127 37.69 15.67 -7.59
C VAL A 127 38.33 15.40 -8.95
N VAL A 128 38.32 16.42 -9.80
CA VAL A 128 38.86 16.39 -11.16
C VAL A 128 40.30 16.91 -11.19
N SER A 129 40.60 17.95 -10.41
CA SER A 129 41.96 18.49 -10.27
C SER A 129 42.20 19.02 -8.85
N GLY A 130 43.46 18.94 -8.40
CA GLY A 130 43.84 19.33 -7.05
C GLY A 130 43.42 18.32 -5.97
N THR A 131 43.33 18.80 -4.74
CA THR A 131 42.93 18.02 -3.57
C THR A 131 41.91 18.83 -2.76
N MET A 132 40.80 18.20 -2.39
CA MET A 132 39.70 18.84 -1.66
C MET A 132 39.44 18.18 -0.31
N LEU A 133 39.17 18.99 0.71
CA LEU A 133 38.56 18.56 1.96
C LEU A 133 37.04 18.56 1.78
N VAL A 134 36.38 17.41 1.94
CA VAL A 134 34.95 17.23 1.64
C VAL A 134 34.28 16.32 2.67
N GLY A 135 33.08 16.66 3.13
CA GLY A 135 32.23 15.78 3.93
C GLY A 135 31.55 16.48 5.11
N ASP A 136 31.04 15.70 6.07
CA ASP A 136 30.48 16.21 7.33
C ASP A 136 31.49 17.16 8.00
N SER A 137 31.02 18.32 8.45
CA SER A 137 31.88 19.33 9.09
C SER A 137 32.62 18.80 10.33
N ASN A 138 32.09 17.78 11.00
CA ASN A 138 32.72 17.14 12.16
C ASN A 138 33.75 16.07 11.79
N SER A 139 33.69 15.53 10.58
CA SER A 139 34.55 14.42 10.14
C SER A 139 34.83 14.47 8.63
N PRO A 140 35.44 15.56 8.12
CA PRO A 140 35.66 15.72 6.69
C PRO A 140 36.78 14.81 6.18
N SER A 141 36.68 14.40 4.92
CA SER A 141 37.65 13.54 4.24
C SER A 141 38.48 14.30 3.21
N MET A 142 39.75 13.95 3.07
CA MET A 142 40.61 14.48 2.03
C MET A 142 40.46 13.65 0.75
N VAL A 143 40.19 14.30 -0.38
CA VAL A 143 39.91 13.65 -1.67
C VAL A 143 40.82 14.24 -2.73
N SER A 144 41.64 13.39 -3.36
CA SER A 144 42.54 13.80 -4.44
C SER A 144 41.90 13.62 -5.82
N ALA A 145 42.43 14.31 -6.82
CA ALA A 145 42.04 14.15 -8.22
C ALA A 145 41.92 12.67 -8.64
N GLY A 146 40.86 12.35 -9.38
CA GLY A 146 40.51 10.99 -9.81
C GLY A 146 39.70 10.18 -8.79
N HIS A 147 39.51 10.67 -7.56
CA HIS A 147 38.75 9.99 -6.52
C HIS A 147 37.43 10.71 -6.22
N SER A 148 36.51 9.99 -5.56
CA SER A 148 35.25 10.55 -5.09
C SER A 148 34.96 10.19 -3.64
N HIS A 149 34.22 11.06 -2.95
CA HIS A 149 33.71 10.81 -1.61
C HIS A 149 32.19 10.98 -1.58
N VAL A 150 31.50 10.11 -0.85
CA VAL A 150 30.03 10.14 -0.68
C VAL A 150 29.71 10.35 0.78
N PHE A 151 28.84 11.31 1.07
CA PHE A 151 28.42 11.62 2.43
C PHE A 151 26.95 12.06 2.46
N ARG A 152 26.37 12.05 3.67
CA ARG A 152 25.05 12.63 3.92
C ARG A 152 25.15 14.14 3.86
N ALA A 153 24.41 14.79 2.98
CA ALA A 153 24.42 16.24 2.86
C ALA A 153 23.30 16.90 3.67
N ASP A 154 22.41 16.10 4.29
CA ASP A 154 21.36 16.54 5.23
C ASP A 154 21.88 16.88 6.64
N VAL A 155 23.19 17.08 6.76
CA VAL A 155 23.91 17.58 7.94
C VAL A 155 24.87 18.70 7.51
N PRO A 156 25.40 19.52 8.44
CA PRO A 156 26.38 20.54 8.08
C PRO A 156 27.62 19.90 7.45
N HIS A 157 28.10 20.45 6.33
CA HIS A 157 29.20 19.87 5.57
C HIS A 157 30.14 20.95 5.02
N VAL A 158 31.35 20.53 4.62
CA VAL A 158 32.44 21.42 4.21
C VAL A 158 33.01 21.03 2.85
N TYR A 159 33.43 22.03 2.08
CA TYR A 159 34.30 21.91 0.92
C TYR A 159 35.51 22.83 1.11
N GLY A 160 36.72 22.36 0.89
CA GLY A 160 37.91 23.21 0.99
C GLY A 160 39.00 22.81 0.01
N ALA A 161 39.74 23.79 -0.49
CA ALA A 161 40.96 23.59 -1.25
C ALA A 161 42.15 24.07 -0.43
N LEU A 162 43.21 23.25 -0.37
CA LEU A 162 44.43 23.57 0.38
C LEU A 162 45.35 24.48 -0.46
N GLU A 163 46.52 24.01 -0.86
CA GLU A 163 47.57 24.87 -1.43
C GLU A 163 47.36 25.22 -2.91
N GLN A 164 46.48 24.51 -3.61
CA GLN A 164 46.25 24.65 -5.05
C GLN A 164 44.76 24.80 -5.34
N GLU A 165 44.45 25.39 -6.50
CA GLU A 165 43.08 25.42 -7.00
C GLU A 165 42.58 23.98 -7.17
N ALA A 166 41.38 23.72 -6.67
CA ALA A 166 40.75 22.41 -6.80
C ALA A 166 39.44 22.51 -7.58
N ARG A 167 39.18 21.50 -8.41
CA ARG A 167 37.95 21.39 -9.21
C ARG A 167 37.31 20.05 -8.98
N ALA A 168 35.98 20.04 -8.86
CA ALA A 168 35.22 18.82 -8.67
C ALA A 168 33.87 18.86 -9.40
N PHE A 169 33.32 17.68 -9.64
CA PHE A 169 31.90 17.49 -9.88
C PHE A 169 31.21 17.14 -8.56
N VAL A 170 30.13 17.85 -8.25
CA VAL A 170 29.27 17.58 -7.10
C VAL A 170 27.95 17.04 -7.62
N PHE A 171 27.64 15.80 -7.27
CA PHE A 171 26.38 15.15 -7.58
C PHE A 171 25.51 15.22 -6.33
N VAL A 172 24.40 15.96 -6.41
CA VAL A 172 23.40 16.05 -5.35
C VAL A 172 22.29 15.05 -5.68
N GLU A 173 22.22 13.98 -4.92
CA GLU A 173 21.20 12.95 -5.05
C GLU A 173 20.06 13.24 -4.07
N TYR A 174 18.91 13.62 -4.61
CA TYR A 174 17.69 13.80 -3.84
C TYR A 174 17.03 12.43 -3.64
N PRO A 175 16.56 12.10 -2.43
CA PRO A 175 15.82 10.88 -2.22
C PRO A 175 14.60 10.88 -3.15
N LYS A 176 14.24 9.69 -3.66
CA LYS A 176 12.98 9.49 -4.37
C LYS A 176 11.89 10.18 -3.55
N LYS A 177 11.01 10.96 -4.19
CA LYS A 177 9.73 11.28 -3.54
C LYS A 177 8.99 9.96 -3.37
N ALA A 178 9.31 9.23 -2.29
CA ALA A 178 8.30 8.46 -1.63
C ALA A 178 7.17 9.47 -1.34
N ASP A 179 5.92 9.02 -1.44
CA ASP A 179 4.87 9.63 -0.64
C ASP A 179 5.34 9.55 0.82
N TYR A 180 6.19 10.47 1.26
CA TYR A 180 6.45 10.76 2.66
C TYR A 180 5.19 11.48 3.08
N PRO A 181 4.25 10.83 3.79
CA PRO A 181 3.22 11.63 4.39
C PRO A 181 3.91 12.44 5.47
N GLY A 182 3.73 13.76 5.42
CA GLY A 182 3.98 14.56 6.61
C GLY A 182 3.25 13.91 7.78
N LYS A 183 3.82 14.02 8.99
CA LYS A 183 3.10 13.67 10.21
C LYS A 183 1.91 14.63 10.34
N PHE A 184 0.78 14.31 9.72
CA PHE A 184 -0.43 15.12 9.80
C PHE A 184 -1.05 14.86 11.17
N VAL A 185 -0.65 15.66 12.16
CA VAL A 185 -1.20 15.66 13.52
C VAL A 185 -1.73 17.06 13.83
N THR A 186 -2.98 17.13 14.28
CA THR A 186 -3.56 18.33 14.87
C THR A 186 -3.68 18.11 16.37
N LEU A 187 -3.17 19.04 17.18
CA LEU A 187 -3.33 19.04 18.64
C LEU A 187 -4.48 19.96 19.05
N ARG A 188 -5.35 19.52 19.95
CA ARG A 188 -6.45 20.31 20.52
C ARG A 188 -6.60 20.11 22.02
N LYS A 189 -7.13 21.12 22.71
CA LYS A 189 -7.60 20.96 24.09
C LYS A 189 -8.85 20.07 24.09
N TRP A 190 -8.99 19.23 25.11
CA TRP A 190 -10.22 18.48 25.36
C TRP A 190 -11.43 19.42 25.53
N PRO A 191 -12.56 19.19 24.83
CA PRO A 191 -13.76 20.01 24.99
C PRO A 191 -14.35 19.90 26.40
N GLU A 192 -14.77 21.04 26.96
CA GLU A 192 -15.44 21.10 28.27
C GLU A 192 -16.97 21.21 28.14
N ASP A 193 -17.47 21.64 26.97
CA ASP A 193 -18.90 21.85 26.68
C ASP A 193 -19.26 21.48 25.21
N GLU A 194 -20.56 21.53 24.87
CA GLU A 194 -21.04 21.23 23.51
C GLU A 194 -20.46 22.19 22.45
N SER A 195 -20.24 23.46 22.78
CA SER A 195 -19.64 24.42 21.83
C SER A 195 -18.20 24.03 21.47
N GLY A 196 -17.43 23.52 22.44
CA GLY A 196 -16.11 22.96 22.21
C GLY A 196 -16.17 21.73 21.30
N TRP A 197 -17.18 20.88 21.48
CA TRP A 197 -17.43 19.73 20.61
C TRP A 197 -17.78 20.13 19.18
N ASP A 198 -18.56 21.20 18.97
CA ASP A 198 -18.84 21.74 17.63
C ASP A 198 -17.56 22.21 16.92
N GLY A 199 -16.64 22.84 17.66
CA GLY A 199 -15.32 23.22 17.16
C GLY A 199 -14.48 22.00 16.75
N VAL A 200 -14.48 20.94 17.56
CA VAL A 200 -13.82 19.66 17.23
C VAL A 200 -14.43 19.03 15.97
N CYS A 201 -15.75 19.02 15.87
CA CYS A 201 -16.46 18.49 14.71
C CYS A 201 -16.10 19.23 13.42
N SER A 202 -15.99 20.57 13.49
CA SER A 202 -15.60 21.41 12.34
C SER A 202 -14.16 21.13 11.88
N VAL A 203 -13.23 20.93 12.82
CA VAL A 203 -11.85 20.55 12.50
C VAL A 203 -11.81 19.15 11.89
N LEU A 204 -12.60 18.22 12.42
CA LEU A 204 -12.66 16.86 11.90
C LEU A 204 -13.23 16.81 10.48
N ASP A 205 -14.29 17.57 10.18
CA ASP A 205 -14.83 17.68 8.82
C ASP A 205 -13.75 18.16 7.83
N ARG A 206 -12.96 19.17 8.22
CA ARG A 206 -11.83 19.62 7.40
C ARG A 206 -10.79 18.51 7.18
N ILE A 207 -10.45 17.77 8.23
CA ILE A 207 -9.53 16.63 8.15
C ILE A 207 -10.07 15.57 7.17
N MET A 208 -11.35 15.24 7.25
CA MET A 208 -11.97 14.26 6.35
C MET A 208 -11.91 14.72 4.88
N ILE A 209 -12.14 16.01 4.62
CA ILE A 209 -11.98 16.60 3.28
C ILE A 209 -10.54 16.44 2.77
N ASP A 210 -9.54 16.80 3.58
CA ASP A 210 -8.13 16.74 3.17
C ASP A 210 -7.69 15.28 2.93
N VAL A 211 -8.13 14.35 3.78
CA VAL A 211 -7.88 12.91 3.64
C VAL A 211 -8.56 12.32 2.40
N ALA A 212 -9.83 12.66 2.16
CA ALA A 212 -10.55 12.22 0.96
C ALA A 212 -9.89 12.71 -0.34
N ASN A 213 -9.26 13.88 -0.33
CA ASN A 213 -8.63 14.46 -1.52
C ASN A 213 -7.17 14.03 -1.75
N GLY A 214 -6.42 13.69 -0.70
CA GLY A 214 -4.96 13.73 -0.82
C GLY A 214 -4.20 13.01 0.28
N VAL A 215 -4.60 13.28 1.50
CA VAL A 215 -3.84 12.91 2.68
C VAL A 215 -4.07 11.43 3.01
N SER A 216 -3.01 10.63 3.10
CA SER A 216 -3.12 9.19 3.38
C SER A 216 -3.74 8.90 4.75
N ALA A 217 -3.35 9.68 5.77
CA ALA A 217 -3.90 9.62 7.11
C ALA A 217 -3.67 10.93 7.86
N HIS A 218 -4.58 11.30 8.78
CA HIS A 218 -4.45 12.48 9.65
C HIS A 218 -4.95 12.14 11.05
N MET A 219 -4.16 12.48 12.06
CA MET A 219 -4.46 12.29 13.48
C MET A 219 -4.89 13.60 14.16
N LEU A 220 -5.98 13.58 14.91
CA LEU A 220 -6.36 14.61 15.88
C LEU A 220 -6.09 14.07 17.29
N ARG A 221 -5.20 14.72 18.04
CA ARG A 221 -4.88 14.36 19.44
C ARG A 221 -5.34 15.42 20.41
N PHE A 222 -5.72 14.98 21.60
CA PHE A 222 -6.25 15.85 22.65
C PHE A 222 -5.33 15.94 23.87
N HIS A 223 -5.28 17.11 24.48
CA HIS A 223 -4.63 17.32 25.78
C HIS A 223 -5.61 17.89 26.81
N GLY A 224 -5.34 17.66 28.09
CA GLY A 224 -6.19 18.16 29.19
C GLY A 224 -7.49 17.38 29.41
N CYS A 225 -7.59 16.14 28.90
CA CYS A 225 -8.70 15.25 29.22
C CYS A 225 -8.51 14.69 30.64
N THR A 226 -9.51 14.89 31.52
CA THR A 226 -9.48 14.42 32.92
C THR A 226 -10.17 13.07 33.11
N SER A 227 -11.07 12.68 32.19
CA SER A 227 -11.84 11.42 32.24
C SER A 227 -11.44 10.46 31.12
N LEU A 228 -10.28 9.82 31.26
CA LEU A 228 -9.75 8.90 30.24
C LEU A 228 -10.61 7.65 30.04
N LEU A 229 -11.34 7.21 31.09
CA LEU A 229 -12.21 6.04 31.03
C LEU A 229 -13.43 6.25 30.09
N SER A 230 -13.98 7.47 30.05
CA SER A 230 -15.11 7.80 29.16
C SER A 230 -14.68 8.38 27.82
N ALA A 231 -13.44 8.87 27.70
CA ALA A 231 -12.95 9.61 26.55
C ALA A 231 -13.23 8.91 25.20
N GLY A 232 -13.02 7.60 25.11
CA GLY A 232 -13.31 6.84 23.89
C GLY A 232 -14.79 6.83 23.53
N MET A 233 -15.68 6.68 24.52
CA MET A 233 -17.14 6.72 24.32
C MET A 233 -17.61 8.12 23.95
N ASP A 234 -17.08 9.16 24.60
CA ASP A 234 -17.42 10.55 24.31
C ASP A 234 -17.01 10.93 22.89
N LEU A 235 -15.79 10.54 22.47
CA LEU A 235 -15.35 10.71 21.08
C LEU A 235 -16.30 10.00 20.10
N CYS A 236 -16.65 8.74 20.35
CA CYS A 236 -17.61 8.02 19.50
C CYS A 236 -18.99 8.69 19.47
N LYS A 237 -19.49 9.18 20.61
CA LYS A 237 -20.79 9.87 20.66
C LYS A 237 -20.79 11.15 19.82
N HIS A 238 -19.77 11.99 19.97
CA HIS A 238 -19.76 13.32 19.35
C HIS A 238 -19.30 13.29 17.89
N VAL A 239 -18.28 12.50 17.54
CA VAL A 239 -17.80 12.34 16.16
C VAL A 239 -18.85 11.69 15.26
N GLY A 240 -19.72 10.83 15.82
CA GLY A 240 -20.75 10.12 15.08
C GLY A 240 -21.74 11.05 14.40
N ARG A 241 -21.96 12.22 15.01
CA ARG A 241 -22.81 13.27 14.44
C ARG A 241 -22.28 13.78 13.10
N VAL A 242 -20.95 13.90 12.96
CA VAL A 242 -20.30 14.37 11.73
C VAL A 242 -20.35 13.30 10.63
N LEU A 243 -20.10 12.05 11.00
CA LEU A 243 -20.17 10.90 10.07
C LEU A 243 -21.60 10.58 9.61
N ALA A 244 -22.60 10.91 10.43
CA ALA A 244 -24.01 10.78 10.10
C ALA A 244 -24.56 11.91 9.21
N SER A 245 -23.72 12.87 8.80
CA SER A 245 -24.13 13.96 7.91
C SER A 245 -24.50 13.48 6.50
N ARG A 246 -25.20 14.34 5.73
CA ARG A 246 -25.75 14.01 4.40
C ARG A 246 -24.70 13.63 3.34
N PHE A 247 -23.42 13.96 3.55
CA PHE A 247 -22.34 13.66 2.60
C PHE A 247 -21.28 12.80 3.30
N ARG A 248 -21.17 11.53 2.89
CA ARG A 248 -20.16 10.61 3.43
C ARG A 248 -18.87 10.73 2.62
N TRP A 249 -17.87 11.38 3.21
CA TRP A 249 -16.51 11.30 2.68
C TRP A 249 -16.04 9.83 2.67
N PRO A 250 -15.32 9.37 1.63
CA PRO A 250 -14.78 8.01 1.54
C PRO A 250 -13.57 7.87 2.47
N VAL A 251 -13.81 7.94 3.78
CA VAL A 251 -12.79 7.87 4.83
C VAL A 251 -13.20 6.90 5.92
N MET A 252 -12.21 6.29 6.57
CA MET A 252 -12.38 5.50 7.79
C MET A 252 -11.93 6.36 8.96
N CYS A 253 -12.72 6.41 10.03
CA CYS A 253 -12.42 7.20 11.21
C CYS A 253 -12.35 6.26 12.42
N PHE A 254 -11.29 6.33 13.21
CA PHE A 254 -11.14 5.53 14.43
C PHE A 254 -10.84 6.44 15.61
N ALA A 255 -11.42 6.15 16.77
CA ALA A 255 -11.20 6.91 17.99
C ALA A 255 -10.74 6.00 19.12
N GLY A 256 -9.86 6.50 19.98
CA GLY A 256 -9.29 5.74 21.08
C GLY A 256 -8.47 6.58 22.04
N VAL A 257 -7.73 5.90 22.92
CA VAL A 257 -6.79 6.52 23.86
C VAL A 257 -5.46 5.78 23.75
N ASP A 258 -4.38 6.50 23.46
CA ASP A 258 -3.02 5.96 23.36
C ASP A 258 -2.17 6.56 24.49
N GLN A 259 -1.67 5.73 25.41
CA GLN A 259 -0.86 6.16 26.55
C GLN A 259 -1.46 7.35 27.34
N GLY A 260 -2.79 7.32 27.55
CA GLY A 260 -3.52 8.39 28.25
C GLY A 260 -3.80 9.64 27.42
N VAL A 261 -3.56 9.61 26.11
CA VAL A 261 -3.85 10.70 25.18
C VAL A 261 -4.99 10.27 24.26
N PRO A 262 -6.19 10.87 24.38
CA PRO A 262 -7.28 10.61 23.45
C PRO A 262 -6.93 11.04 22.03
N TYR A 263 -7.42 10.29 21.05
CA TYR A 263 -7.17 10.56 19.64
C TYR A 263 -8.34 10.18 18.75
N VAL A 264 -8.38 10.82 17.58
CA VAL A 264 -9.18 10.43 16.42
C VAL A 264 -8.24 10.37 15.22
N VAL A 265 -8.22 9.26 14.49
CA VAL A 265 -7.44 9.11 13.26
C VAL A 265 -8.36 8.88 12.08
N VAL A 266 -8.07 9.57 10.98
CA VAL A 266 -8.83 9.49 9.73
C VAL A 266 -7.92 8.93 8.64
N PHE A 267 -8.38 7.90 7.94
CA PHE A 267 -7.71 7.26 6.81
C PHE A 267 -8.55 7.39 5.55
N ALA A 268 -7.90 7.49 4.39
CA ALA A 268 -8.61 7.43 3.11
C ALA A 268 -9.10 6.00 2.84
N VAL A 269 -10.37 5.85 2.44
CA VAL A 269 -10.84 4.61 1.81
C VAL A 269 -10.31 4.60 0.38
N ARG A 270 -9.53 3.58 0.05
CA ARG A 270 -8.93 3.46 -1.28
C ARG A 270 -9.93 2.74 -2.19
N THR A 271 -10.41 3.44 -3.20
CA THR A 271 -11.27 2.86 -4.24
C THR A 271 -10.44 2.25 -5.35
N THR A 272 -11.04 1.27 -6.02
CA THR A 272 -10.52 0.66 -7.25
C THR A 272 -11.54 0.86 -8.37
N CYS A 273 -11.16 0.51 -9.59
CA CYS A 273 -12.03 0.58 -10.76
C CYS A 273 -11.86 -0.68 -11.63
N ALA A 274 -11.76 -1.85 -10.99
CA ALA A 274 -11.59 -3.13 -11.66
C ALA A 274 -12.86 -3.56 -12.42
N PHE A 275 -14.03 -3.01 -12.06
CA PHE A 275 -15.31 -3.33 -12.66
C PHE A 275 -15.94 -2.04 -13.23
N SER A 276 -15.45 -1.59 -14.40
CA SER A 276 -16.06 -0.48 -15.14
C SER A 276 -17.03 -0.96 -16.21
N ASP A 277 -18.16 -0.25 -16.32
CA ASP A 277 -19.22 -0.34 -17.31
C ASP A 277 -20.18 -1.55 -17.24
N THR A 278 -21.47 -1.22 -17.37
CA THR A 278 -22.66 -2.05 -17.53
C THR A 278 -23.38 -2.60 -16.29
N VAL A 279 -24.51 -1.92 -16.02
CA VAL A 279 -25.77 -2.34 -15.37
C VAL A 279 -26.02 -1.82 -13.94
N PHE A 280 -26.29 -0.52 -13.83
CA PHE A 280 -27.05 0.07 -12.71
C PHE A 280 -28.56 -0.10 -12.91
N ARG A 281 -29.02 -1.34 -13.06
CA ARG A 281 -30.44 -1.67 -12.86
C ARG A 281 -30.51 -2.92 -12.01
N VAL A 282 -30.83 -2.73 -10.73
CA VAL A 282 -31.44 -3.80 -9.92
C VAL A 282 -32.77 -4.09 -10.56
N ALA A 283 -32.88 -5.25 -11.18
CA ALA A 283 -34.14 -5.94 -11.33
C ALA A 283 -33.89 -7.43 -11.13
N SER A 284 -34.48 -7.90 -10.05
CA SER A 284 -34.85 -9.26 -9.76
C SER A 284 -35.43 -9.98 -10.99
N SER A 285 -34.98 -11.22 -11.19
CA SER A 285 -35.30 -12.18 -12.28
C SER A 285 -34.69 -11.89 -13.66
N GLY A 286 -33.83 -12.81 -14.14
CA GLY A 286 -33.35 -12.86 -15.53
C GLY A 286 -31.83 -12.74 -15.75
N PHE A 287 -31.03 -12.30 -14.78
CA PHE A 287 -29.57 -12.24 -14.90
C PHE A 287 -28.88 -13.59 -14.67
N SER A 288 -27.82 -13.87 -15.45
CA SER A 288 -26.91 -14.99 -15.16
C SER A 288 -26.18 -14.78 -13.84
N LEU A 289 -25.71 -15.86 -13.21
CA LEU A 289 -24.95 -15.79 -11.96
C LEU A 289 -23.72 -14.88 -12.08
N VAL A 290 -23.01 -14.93 -13.20
CA VAL A 290 -21.86 -14.06 -13.49
C VAL A 290 -22.26 -12.59 -13.45
N GLN A 291 -23.37 -12.21 -14.10
CA GLN A 291 -23.86 -10.82 -14.12
C GLN A 291 -24.24 -10.34 -12.71
N GLN A 292 -24.85 -11.20 -11.89
CA GLN A 292 -25.15 -10.89 -10.49
C GLN A 292 -23.87 -10.64 -9.69
N CYS A 293 -22.86 -11.49 -9.85
CA CYS A 293 -21.58 -11.35 -9.14
C CYS A 293 -20.79 -10.10 -9.58
N VAL A 294 -20.81 -9.77 -10.88
CA VAL A 294 -20.21 -8.52 -11.39
C VAL A 294 -20.89 -7.29 -10.79
N SER A 295 -22.22 -7.30 -10.68
CA SER A 295 -22.98 -6.21 -10.05
C SER A 295 -22.61 -6.02 -8.58
N LEU A 296 -22.52 -7.11 -7.80
CA LEU A 296 -22.09 -7.07 -6.41
C LEU A 296 -20.63 -6.58 -6.28
N ALA A 297 -19.72 -7.08 -7.13
CA ALA A 297 -18.32 -6.69 -7.14
C ALA A 297 -18.12 -5.20 -7.47
N ALA A 298 -18.83 -4.67 -8.46
CA ALA A 298 -18.79 -3.27 -8.84
C ALA A 298 -19.30 -2.35 -7.73
N ARG A 299 -20.34 -2.75 -6.99
CA ARG A 299 -20.86 -1.98 -5.84
C ARG A 299 -19.86 -1.89 -4.70
N ALA A 300 -19.11 -2.95 -4.44
CA ALA A 300 -18.06 -2.94 -3.44
C ALA A 300 -16.89 -1.98 -3.77
N GLU A 301 -16.75 -1.52 -5.03
CA GLU A 301 -15.78 -0.47 -5.39
C GLU A 301 -16.27 0.95 -5.07
N GLN A 302 -17.56 1.14 -4.79
CA GLN A 302 -18.17 2.44 -4.54
C GLN A 302 -18.12 2.84 -3.07
N ALA A 303 -16.95 3.29 -2.61
CA ALA A 303 -16.80 3.83 -1.27
C ALA A 303 -17.73 5.05 -1.04
N GLY A 304 -18.51 5.03 0.04
CA GLY A 304 -19.39 6.13 0.42
C GLY A 304 -20.83 6.06 -0.13
N MET A 305 -21.19 5.00 -0.85
CA MET A 305 -22.58 4.75 -1.23
C MET A 305 -23.43 4.49 0.03
N GLU A 306 -24.63 5.07 0.10
CA GLU A 306 -25.60 4.69 1.14
C GLU A 306 -26.28 3.37 0.73
N LEU A 307 -26.30 2.39 1.64
CA LEU A 307 -27.06 1.16 1.44
C LEU A 307 -28.51 1.37 1.94
N PRO A 308 -29.52 1.46 1.06
CA PRO A 308 -30.90 1.56 1.50
C PRO A 308 -31.31 0.28 2.26
N PRO A 309 -32.24 0.37 3.22
CA PRO A 309 -32.65 -0.79 4.04
C PRO A 309 -33.08 -2.02 3.23
N SER A 310 -33.73 -1.83 2.08
CA SER A 310 -34.13 -2.91 1.17
C SER A 310 -32.92 -3.66 0.60
N MET A 311 -31.85 -2.94 0.25
CA MET A 311 -30.62 -3.54 -0.25
C MET A 311 -29.87 -4.27 0.86
N VAL A 312 -29.87 -3.74 2.09
CA VAL A 312 -29.31 -4.46 3.25
C VAL A 312 -30.02 -5.80 3.43
N GLN A 313 -31.36 -5.85 3.35
CA GLN A 313 -32.13 -7.09 3.44
C GLN A 313 -31.80 -8.07 2.31
N GLU A 314 -31.66 -7.60 1.07
CA GLU A 314 -31.27 -8.40 -0.09
C GLU A 314 -29.86 -9.03 0.09
N LEU A 315 -28.89 -8.23 0.54
CA LEU A 315 -27.53 -8.70 0.80
C LEU A 315 -27.51 -9.73 1.94
N MET A 316 -28.28 -9.51 3.01
CA MET A 316 -28.43 -10.49 4.09
C MET A 316 -29.03 -11.82 3.60
N ALA A 317 -29.95 -11.77 2.63
CA ALA A 317 -30.49 -12.97 2.01
C ALA A 317 -29.43 -13.72 1.20
N HIS A 318 -28.55 -13.03 0.47
CA HIS A 318 -27.41 -13.66 -0.19
C HIS A 318 -26.42 -14.29 0.79
N VAL A 319 -26.11 -13.62 1.91
CA VAL A 319 -25.22 -14.16 2.96
C VAL A 319 -25.77 -15.45 3.58
N ARG A 320 -27.09 -15.52 3.79
CA ARG A 320 -27.78 -16.70 4.35
C ARG A 320 -28.12 -17.76 3.31
N GLY A 321 -28.06 -17.40 2.03
CA GLY A 321 -28.40 -18.27 0.91
C GLY A 321 -27.33 -19.33 0.62
N PRO A 322 -27.62 -20.27 -0.29
CA PRO A 322 -26.71 -21.38 -0.63
C PRO A 322 -25.58 -20.98 -1.59
N GLY A 323 -25.62 -19.78 -2.19
CA GLY A 323 -24.64 -19.32 -3.17
C GLY A 323 -23.35 -18.85 -2.52
N LEU A 324 -22.29 -19.66 -2.59
CA LEU A 324 -20.98 -19.40 -1.97
C LEU A 324 -20.41 -18.03 -2.39
N ILE A 325 -20.18 -17.81 -3.68
CA ILE A 325 -19.56 -16.56 -4.16
C ILE A 325 -20.44 -15.33 -3.93
N THR A 326 -21.76 -15.44 -4.14
CA THR A 326 -22.71 -14.34 -3.89
C THR A 326 -22.77 -13.97 -2.41
N GLY A 327 -22.70 -14.97 -1.52
CA GLY A 327 -22.67 -14.76 -0.08
C GLY A 327 -21.39 -14.05 0.37
N ILE A 328 -20.23 -14.43 -0.18
CA ILE A 328 -18.95 -13.77 0.10
C ILE A 328 -18.95 -12.31 -0.37
N LEU A 329 -19.39 -12.04 -1.61
CA LEU A 329 -19.47 -10.68 -2.16
C LEU A 329 -20.46 -9.81 -1.39
N ALA A 330 -21.64 -10.34 -1.04
CA ALA A 330 -22.64 -9.62 -0.27
C ALA A 330 -22.15 -9.30 1.14
N ARG A 331 -21.45 -10.25 1.79
CA ARG A 331 -20.82 -10.05 3.10
C ARG A 331 -19.75 -8.97 3.05
N GLU A 332 -18.87 -8.98 2.04
CA GLU A 332 -17.87 -7.94 1.84
C GLU A 332 -18.53 -6.55 1.75
N LEU A 333 -19.56 -6.42 0.92
CA LEU A 333 -20.30 -5.16 0.75
C LEU A 333 -20.96 -4.70 2.06
N LEU A 334 -21.57 -5.60 2.82
CA LEU A 334 -22.15 -5.30 4.13
C LEU A 334 -21.09 -4.85 5.15
N ALA A 335 -19.95 -5.55 5.22
CA ALA A 335 -18.86 -5.23 6.14
C ALA A 335 -18.27 -3.83 5.88
N MET A 336 -18.09 -3.47 4.60
CA MET A 336 -17.62 -2.12 4.20
C MET A 336 -18.57 -0.98 4.61
N HIS A 337 -19.81 -1.30 4.99
CA HIS A 337 -20.81 -0.34 5.46
C HIS A 337 -21.13 -0.51 6.96
N GLY A 338 -20.31 -1.26 7.70
CA GLY A 338 -20.45 -1.46 9.14
C GLY A 338 -21.38 -2.59 9.56
N TYR A 339 -21.88 -3.40 8.62
CA TYR A 339 -22.71 -4.57 8.92
C TYR A 339 -21.85 -5.85 8.91
N MET A 340 -21.20 -6.16 10.04
CA MET A 340 -20.48 -7.42 10.19
C MET A 340 -21.44 -8.61 10.15
N GLN A 341 -21.12 -9.62 9.33
CA GLN A 341 -21.90 -10.86 9.21
C GLN A 341 -20.97 -12.08 9.07
N LEU A 342 -21.48 -13.25 9.44
CA LEU A 342 -20.88 -14.56 9.19
C LEU A 342 -21.72 -15.34 8.18
N THR A 343 -21.07 -16.06 7.27
CA THR A 343 -21.74 -17.05 6.42
C THR A 343 -22.15 -18.27 7.26
N PRO A 344 -23.15 -19.06 6.83
CA PRO A 344 -23.56 -20.29 7.52
C PRO A 344 -22.41 -21.26 7.79
N SER A 345 -21.44 -21.34 6.87
CA SER A 345 -20.22 -22.15 7.04
C SER A 345 -19.36 -21.76 8.24
N MET A 346 -19.50 -20.52 8.74
CA MET A 346 -18.70 -19.97 9.85
C MET A 346 -19.44 -19.97 11.20
N GLN A 347 -20.75 -20.24 11.24
CA GLN A 347 -21.59 -20.12 12.45
C GLN A 347 -21.65 -21.40 13.32
N GLY A 348 -20.85 -22.42 13.00
CA GLY A 348 -20.67 -23.61 13.86
C GLY A 348 -21.41 -24.89 13.42
N ASP A 349 -22.37 -24.83 12.49
CA ASP A 349 -23.08 -26.04 12.00
C ASP A 349 -22.26 -26.89 11.00
N THR A 350 -21.06 -26.44 10.63
CA THR A 350 -20.16 -27.16 9.73
C THR A 350 -18.70 -27.07 10.17
N ALA A 351 -18.44 -27.12 11.49
CA ALA A 351 -17.11 -27.46 11.96
C ALA A 351 -16.80 -28.88 11.48
N LYS A 352 -16.25 -28.99 10.27
CA LYS A 352 -15.77 -30.27 9.74
C LYS A 352 -14.64 -30.70 10.69
N GLU A 353 -14.66 -31.97 11.12
CA GLU A 353 -13.66 -32.53 12.02
C GLU A 353 -12.26 -32.11 11.57
N ASP A 354 -11.46 -31.58 12.51
CA ASP A 354 -10.04 -31.29 12.27
C ASP A 354 -9.40 -32.56 11.69
N VAL A 355 -8.89 -32.47 10.47
CA VAL A 355 -8.09 -33.55 9.90
C VAL A 355 -6.91 -33.73 10.84
N SER A 356 -6.81 -34.90 11.48
CA SER A 356 -5.77 -35.21 12.45
C SER A 356 -4.39 -35.27 11.76
N VAL A 357 -3.74 -34.13 11.59
CA VAL A 357 -2.38 -34.06 11.07
C VAL A 357 -1.40 -34.27 12.23
N SER A 358 -0.58 -35.32 12.15
CA SER A 358 0.47 -35.66 13.12
C SER A 358 1.35 -34.44 13.41
N MET A 359 1.44 -34.05 14.69
CA MET A 359 2.26 -32.91 15.13
C MET A 359 3.75 -33.27 15.17
N THR A 360 4.44 -33.24 14.03
CA THR A 360 5.91 -33.27 13.98
C THR A 360 6.48 -31.85 13.97
N HIS A 361 7.67 -31.68 14.56
CA HIS A 361 8.28 -30.39 14.95
C HIS A 361 8.80 -29.50 13.80
N ASP A 362 8.60 -29.87 12.53
CA ASP A 362 9.13 -29.15 11.37
C ASP A 362 7.97 -28.70 10.44
N ARG A 363 7.23 -27.65 10.85
CA ARG A 363 6.03 -27.19 10.14
C ARG A 363 6.34 -26.10 9.10
N SER A 364 5.80 -26.30 7.87
CA SER A 364 5.54 -25.24 6.88
C SER A 364 4.65 -24.14 7.47
N PHE A 365 4.60 -22.95 6.85
CA PHE A 365 3.76 -21.82 7.32
C PHE A 365 2.29 -22.25 7.54
N SER A 366 1.74 -23.01 6.60
CA SER A 366 0.42 -23.65 6.61
C SER A 366 0.20 -24.57 7.81
N GLY A 367 1.24 -25.32 8.22
CA GLY A 367 1.16 -26.20 9.39
C GLY A 367 1.10 -25.45 10.73
N ARG A 368 1.47 -24.18 10.82
CA ARG A 368 1.53 -23.42 12.09
C ARG A 368 0.18 -22.79 12.51
N ILE A 369 -0.82 -22.82 11.63
CA ILE A 369 -2.12 -22.17 11.82
C ILE A 369 -3.18 -23.26 12.11
N PRO A 370 -4.14 -23.08 13.02
CA PRO A 370 -5.29 -24.00 13.15
C PRO A 370 -6.17 -23.91 11.90
N VAL A 371 -6.20 -24.97 11.08
CA VAL A 371 -6.67 -24.89 9.68
C VAL A 371 -8.16 -25.21 9.49
N SER A 372 -8.88 -25.78 10.47
CA SER A 372 -10.34 -26.06 10.38
C SER A 372 -11.23 -24.84 10.16
N LEU A 373 -10.72 -23.64 10.42
CA LEU A 373 -11.44 -22.37 10.22
C LEU A 373 -10.85 -21.50 9.09
N HIS A 374 -9.84 -22.02 8.39
CA HIS A 374 -9.04 -21.29 7.40
C HIS A 374 -9.89 -20.67 6.29
N ASP A 375 -10.79 -21.45 5.69
CA ASP A 375 -11.67 -21.01 4.59
C ASP A 375 -12.61 -19.88 5.00
N GLY A 376 -13.15 -19.97 6.22
CA GLY A 376 -14.00 -18.93 6.77
C GLY A 376 -13.27 -17.60 6.87
N PHE A 377 -12.02 -17.62 7.36
CA PHE A 377 -11.24 -16.39 7.55
C PHE A 377 -10.68 -15.81 6.26
N GLU A 378 -10.23 -16.63 5.30
CA GLU A 378 -9.81 -16.10 4.00
C GLU A 378 -10.98 -15.39 3.31
N SER A 379 -12.18 -15.97 3.41
CA SER A 379 -13.38 -15.35 2.87
C SER A 379 -13.73 -14.01 3.52
N LEU A 380 -13.19 -13.70 4.72
CA LEU A 380 -13.35 -12.41 5.38
C LEU A 380 -12.56 -11.30 4.69
N GLN A 381 -11.51 -11.64 3.96
CA GLN A 381 -10.60 -10.69 3.33
C GLN A 381 -11.28 -9.91 2.19
N PRO A 382 -11.18 -8.57 2.19
CA PRO A 382 -11.62 -7.75 1.08
C PRO A 382 -10.95 -8.14 -0.25
N GLY A 383 -11.73 -8.11 -1.32
CA GLY A 383 -11.28 -8.48 -2.66
C GLY A 383 -11.27 -9.99 -2.92
N TYR A 384 -11.49 -10.85 -1.91
CA TYR A 384 -11.40 -12.31 -2.04
C TYR A 384 -12.38 -12.90 -3.05
N GLY A 385 -13.65 -12.49 -3.02
CA GLY A 385 -14.64 -12.88 -4.03
C GLY A 385 -14.42 -12.13 -5.35
N ARG A 386 -14.08 -10.83 -5.28
CA ARG A 386 -13.93 -9.97 -6.46
C ARG A 386 -12.81 -10.43 -7.39
N GLN A 387 -11.69 -10.91 -6.87
CA GLN A 387 -10.62 -11.46 -7.72
C GLN A 387 -11.10 -12.66 -8.56
N ILE A 388 -12.05 -13.46 -8.06
CA ILE A 388 -12.62 -14.60 -8.78
C ILE A 388 -13.57 -14.13 -9.88
N VAL A 389 -14.41 -13.13 -9.58
CA VAL A 389 -15.28 -12.50 -10.58
C VAL A 389 -14.46 -11.88 -11.71
N ALA A 390 -13.41 -11.14 -11.38
CA ALA A 390 -12.49 -10.57 -12.36
C ALA A 390 -11.78 -11.65 -13.20
N THR A 391 -11.34 -12.74 -12.55
CA THR A 391 -10.75 -13.91 -13.22
C THR A 391 -11.73 -14.54 -14.21
N ALA A 392 -12.99 -14.75 -13.81
CA ALA A 392 -14.02 -15.29 -14.69
C ALA A 392 -14.30 -14.38 -15.89
N GLN A 393 -14.44 -13.07 -15.69
CA GLN A 393 -14.62 -12.10 -16.79
C GLN A 393 -13.46 -12.13 -17.78
N ASP A 394 -12.22 -12.18 -17.27
CA ASP A 394 -11.03 -12.22 -18.14
C ASP A 394 -10.91 -13.54 -18.90
N ILE A 395 -11.29 -14.68 -18.30
CA ILE A 395 -11.39 -15.96 -19.01
C ILE A 395 -12.44 -15.88 -20.13
N MET A 396 -13.65 -15.42 -19.82
CA MET A 396 -14.74 -15.30 -20.80
C MET A 396 -14.37 -14.39 -21.98
N GLU A 397 -13.57 -13.35 -21.73
CA GLU A 397 -13.16 -12.40 -22.77
C GLU A 397 -11.96 -12.87 -23.59
N PHE A 398 -10.91 -13.40 -22.94
CA PHE A 398 -9.62 -13.61 -23.57
C PHE A 398 -9.30 -15.06 -23.95
N LEU A 399 -10.10 -16.04 -23.49
CA LEU A 399 -9.98 -17.42 -23.95
C LEU A 399 -10.30 -17.51 -25.45
N PRO A 400 -9.54 -18.26 -26.27
CA PRO A 400 -9.81 -18.37 -27.70
C PRO A 400 -11.24 -18.80 -28.03
N GLU A 401 -11.88 -18.21 -29.05
CA GLU A 401 -13.26 -18.54 -29.47
C GLU A 401 -13.45 -20.04 -29.71
N SER A 402 -12.49 -20.68 -30.37
CA SER A 402 -12.48 -22.13 -30.63
C SER A 402 -12.46 -23.01 -29.37
N ARG A 403 -12.18 -22.42 -28.20
CA ARG A 403 -12.24 -23.08 -26.90
C ARG A 403 -13.51 -22.68 -26.13
N ARG A 404 -13.98 -21.43 -26.26
CA ARG A 404 -15.19 -20.93 -25.57
C ARG A 404 -16.47 -21.68 -25.97
N GLU A 405 -16.53 -22.21 -27.18
CA GLU A 405 -17.70 -22.98 -27.65
C GLU A 405 -17.71 -24.45 -27.16
N LYS A 406 -16.64 -24.90 -26.50
CA LYS A 406 -16.55 -26.28 -26.00
C LYS A 406 -17.31 -26.45 -24.69
N SER A 407 -18.01 -27.57 -24.55
CA SER A 407 -18.71 -27.94 -23.31
C SER A 407 -17.79 -28.32 -22.15
N ARG A 408 -16.51 -28.60 -22.43
CA ARG A 408 -15.48 -28.93 -21.44
C ARG A 408 -14.17 -28.27 -21.83
N ILE A 409 -13.63 -27.45 -20.93
CA ILE A 409 -12.42 -26.67 -21.14
C ILE A 409 -11.39 -27.13 -20.11
N PRO A 410 -10.34 -27.88 -20.52
CA PRO A 410 -9.31 -28.32 -19.60
C PRO A 410 -8.52 -27.12 -19.07
N CYS A 411 -8.20 -27.14 -17.79
CA CYS A 411 -7.44 -26.07 -17.15
C CYS A 411 -6.60 -26.62 -16.00
N ILE A 412 -5.49 -25.96 -15.72
CA ILE A 412 -4.64 -26.29 -14.58
C ILE A 412 -4.82 -25.21 -13.51
N GLY A 413 -5.18 -25.62 -12.31
CA GLY A 413 -5.15 -24.78 -11.12
C GLY A 413 -3.85 -25.00 -10.37
N VAL A 414 -3.05 -23.95 -10.19
CA VAL A 414 -1.74 -24.02 -9.53
C VAL A 414 -1.78 -23.40 -8.15
N SER A 415 -1.24 -24.12 -7.17
CA SER A 415 -1.14 -23.70 -5.77
C SER A 415 -2.50 -23.21 -5.26
N THR A 416 -3.48 -24.10 -5.37
CA THR A 416 -4.90 -23.76 -5.24
C THR A 416 -5.34 -23.56 -3.79
N GLY A 417 -4.42 -23.70 -2.82
CA GLY A 417 -4.70 -23.58 -1.41
C GLY A 417 -5.79 -24.56 -1.00
N SER A 418 -6.78 -24.08 -0.25
CA SER A 418 -7.92 -24.89 0.18
C SER A 418 -8.95 -25.21 -0.91
N GLY A 419 -8.75 -24.72 -2.14
CA GLY A 419 -9.64 -25.00 -3.28
C GLY A 419 -10.92 -24.16 -3.34
N VAL A 420 -11.25 -23.36 -2.32
CA VAL A 420 -12.43 -22.48 -2.32
C VAL A 420 -12.45 -21.52 -3.53
N PRO A 421 -11.33 -20.89 -3.94
CA PRO A 421 -11.27 -20.11 -5.18
C PRO A 421 -11.68 -20.90 -6.44
N LEU A 422 -11.27 -22.17 -6.55
CA LEU A 422 -11.64 -23.02 -7.68
C LEU A 422 -13.12 -23.37 -7.68
N VAL A 423 -13.69 -23.66 -6.50
CA VAL A 423 -15.14 -23.93 -6.36
C VAL A 423 -15.94 -22.70 -6.80
N MET A 424 -15.56 -21.51 -6.35
CA MET A 424 -16.22 -20.26 -6.79
C MET A 424 -16.07 -20.02 -8.30
N LEU A 425 -14.88 -20.28 -8.86
CA LEU A 425 -14.64 -20.10 -10.29
C LEU A 425 -15.46 -21.11 -11.12
N HIS A 426 -15.56 -22.37 -10.69
CA HIS A 426 -16.38 -23.40 -11.32
C HIS A 426 -17.89 -23.09 -11.24
N GLN A 427 -18.36 -22.49 -10.13
CA GLN A 427 -19.75 -21.98 -10.06
C GLN A 427 -20.04 -20.92 -11.12
N LEU A 428 -19.06 -20.06 -11.43
CA LEU A 428 -19.21 -19.02 -12.45
C LEU A 428 -19.05 -19.57 -13.88
N LEU A 429 -18.16 -20.54 -14.07
CA LEU A 429 -17.81 -21.14 -15.36
C LEU A 429 -17.81 -22.69 -15.25
N PRO A 430 -19.00 -23.33 -15.28
CA PRO A 430 -19.14 -24.77 -15.05
C PRO A 430 -18.47 -25.65 -16.11
N GLU A 431 -18.16 -25.09 -17.28
CA GLU A 431 -17.45 -25.75 -18.38
C GLU A 431 -15.96 -26.01 -18.09
N LEU A 432 -15.38 -25.38 -17.06
CA LEU A 432 -13.98 -25.55 -16.69
C LEU A 432 -13.76 -26.90 -16.00
N VAL A 433 -12.73 -27.63 -16.46
CA VAL A 433 -12.33 -28.93 -15.90
C VAL A 433 -10.90 -28.80 -15.39
N PHE A 434 -10.74 -28.80 -14.06
CA PHE A 434 -9.48 -28.50 -13.40
C PHE A 434 -8.66 -29.76 -13.13
N GLU A 435 -7.36 -29.67 -13.41
CA GLU A 435 -6.34 -30.39 -12.66
C GLU A 435 -5.76 -29.43 -11.61
N ALA A 436 -6.15 -29.61 -10.35
CA ALA A 436 -5.76 -28.78 -9.22
C ALA A 436 -4.50 -29.36 -8.56
N ILE A 437 -3.45 -28.54 -8.53
CA ILE A 437 -2.10 -28.90 -8.08
C ILE A 437 -1.79 -28.12 -6.82
N GLU A 438 -1.53 -28.82 -5.72
CA GLU A 438 -1.16 -28.22 -4.44
C GLU A 438 -0.10 -29.09 -3.74
N PRO A 439 1.15 -28.61 -3.60
CA PRO A 439 2.22 -29.38 -2.96
C PRO A 439 2.10 -29.46 -1.43
N ASP A 440 1.55 -28.44 -0.76
CA ASP A 440 1.46 -28.44 0.70
C ASP A 440 0.44 -29.46 1.19
N GLU A 441 0.87 -30.39 2.03
CA GLU A 441 0.03 -31.48 2.51
C GLU A 441 -1.21 -31.00 3.26
N THR A 442 -1.06 -29.94 4.06
CA THR A 442 -2.18 -29.40 4.83
C THR A 442 -3.20 -28.77 3.90
N ALA A 443 -2.77 -27.87 3.02
CA ALA A 443 -3.63 -27.25 2.01
C ALA A 443 -4.30 -28.29 1.09
N PHE A 444 -3.58 -29.34 0.70
CA PHE A 444 -4.09 -30.42 -0.15
C PHE A 444 -5.25 -31.20 0.48
N GLN A 445 -5.22 -31.46 1.80
CA GLN A 445 -6.35 -32.12 2.47
C GLN A 445 -7.62 -31.27 2.42
N TYR A 446 -7.50 -29.95 2.58
CA TYR A 446 -8.64 -29.04 2.46
C TYR A 446 -9.14 -28.89 1.04
N LEU A 447 -8.22 -28.78 0.07
CA LEU A 447 -8.55 -28.85 -1.34
C LEU A 447 -9.43 -30.08 -1.61
N LYS A 448 -8.99 -31.26 -1.17
CA LYS A 448 -9.75 -32.51 -1.30
C LYS A 448 -11.12 -32.46 -0.64
N GLN A 449 -11.19 -31.87 0.56
CA GLN A 449 -12.44 -31.78 1.31
C GLN A 449 -13.43 -30.78 0.67
N ASN A 450 -12.96 -29.66 0.15
CA ASN A 450 -13.80 -28.59 -0.37
C ASN A 450 -14.26 -28.84 -1.80
N THR A 451 -13.46 -29.57 -2.59
CA THR A 451 -13.81 -29.90 -3.97
C THR A 451 -14.50 -31.26 -4.11
N MET A 452 -14.76 -31.99 -3.01
CA MET A 452 -15.33 -33.35 -3.06
C MET A 452 -16.66 -33.45 -3.84
N ALA A 453 -17.44 -32.37 -3.84
CA ALA A 453 -18.73 -32.31 -4.53
C ALA A 453 -18.62 -31.89 -6.01
N VAL A 454 -17.42 -31.53 -6.48
CA VAL A 454 -17.16 -31.02 -7.83
C VAL A 454 -16.34 -32.04 -8.60
N GLN A 455 -17.02 -32.89 -9.39
CA GLN A 455 -16.40 -33.98 -10.14
C GLN A 455 -15.39 -33.52 -11.21
N ASP A 456 -15.54 -32.27 -11.67
CA ASP A 456 -14.67 -31.67 -12.68
C ASP A 456 -13.34 -31.14 -12.12
N ILE A 457 -13.05 -31.36 -10.83
CA ILE A 457 -11.77 -30.99 -10.20
C ILE A 457 -11.00 -32.26 -9.82
N LYS A 458 -9.95 -32.56 -10.60
CA LYS A 458 -8.99 -33.66 -10.35
C LYS A 458 -7.82 -33.14 -9.53
N LEU A 459 -7.43 -33.88 -8.49
CA LEU A 459 -6.44 -33.43 -7.50
C LEU A 459 -5.07 -34.07 -7.70
N ARG A 460 -4.00 -33.29 -7.56
CA ARG A 460 -2.60 -33.76 -7.58
C ARG A 460 -1.81 -33.09 -6.44
N GLN A 461 -1.27 -33.89 -5.53
CA GLN A 461 -0.35 -33.42 -4.50
C GLN A 461 1.09 -33.51 -5.03
N ILE A 462 1.53 -32.47 -5.73
CA ILE A 462 2.86 -32.41 -6.36
C ILE A 462 3.30 -30.95 -6.49
N ASP A 463 4.61 -30.70 -6.53
CA ASP A 463 5.14 -29.40 -6.95
C ASP A 463 4.78 -29.14 -8.42
N PHE A 464 4.24 -27.95 -8.71
CA PHE A 464 3.88 -27.57 -10.06
C PHE A 464 5.07 -27.57 -11.03
N LEU A 465 6.28 -27.27 -10.56
CA LEU A 465 7.50 -27.33 -11.38
C LEU A 465 7.84 -28.76 -11.79
N GLU A 466 7.48 -29.76 -10.97
CA GLU A 466 7.69 -31.19 -11.23
C GLU A 466 6.54 -31.82 -12.03
N TYR A 467 5.37 -31.20 -12.04
CA TYR A 467 4.20 -31.69 -12.78
C TYR A 467 4.47 -31.83 -14.29
N THR A 468 4.24 -33.00 -14.86
CA THR A 468 4.54 -33.30 -16.28
C THR A 468 3.31 -33.33 -17.18
N GLY A 469 2.10 -33.28 -16.61
CA GLY A 469 0.84 -33.30 -17.34
C GLY A 469 0.52 -34.60 -18.08
N GLU A 470 -0.73 -34.75 -18.52
CA GLU A 470 -1.18 -35.86 -19.37
C GLU A 470 -0.89 -35.56 -20.84
N LYS A 471 0.38 -35.43 -21.24
CA LYS A 471 0.91 -35.26 -22.61
C LYS A 471 0.36 -34.11 -23.50
N GLU A 472 -0.79 -33.52 -23.21
CA GLU A 472 -1.43 -32.45 -23.99
C GLU A 472 -1.35 -31.09 -23.26
N SER A 473 -1.03 -30.02 -23.99
CA SER A 473 -1.09 -28.66 -23.47
C SER A 473 -2.54 -28.21 -23.24
N VAL A 474 -2.76 -27.33 -22.27
CA VAL A 474 -4.09 -26.80 -21.89
C VAL A 474 -4.30 -25.35 -22.37
N PRO A 475 -5.54 -24.92 -22.65
CA PRO A 475 -5.82 -23.55 -23.09
C PRO A 475 -5.76 -22.52 -21.95
N LEU A 476 -5.84 -22.97 -20.69
CA LEU A 476 -5.96 -22.12 -19.50
C LEU A 476 -5.13 -22.65 -18.33
N VAL A 477 -4.35 -21.77 -17.71
CA VAL A 477 -3.74 -21.98 -16.40
C VAL A 477 -4.21 -20.86 -15.48
N VAL A 478 -4.63 -21.20 -14.26
CA VAL A 478 -5.00 -20.22 -13.22
C VAL A 478 -4.13 -20.42 -11.97
N CYS A 479 -3.72 -19.33 -11.35
CA CYS A 479 -3.05 -19.31 -10.05
C CYS A 479 -3.74 -18.28 -9.17
N MET A 480 -4.25 -18.68 -8.00
CA MET A 480 -5.08 -17.83 -7.14
C MET A 480 -4.61 -17.95 -5.68
N GLY A 481 -4.12 -16.84 -5.10
CA GLY A 481 -3.83 -16.71 -3.66
C GLY A 481 -2.52 -17.32 -3.15
N ALA A 482 -1.64 -17.83 -4.02
CA ALA A 482 -0.44 -18.55 -3.60
C ALA A 482 0.83 -18.27 -4.42
N SER A 483 0.81 -17.29 -5.33
CA SER A 483 2.00 -16.95 -6.13
C SER A 483 3.17 -16.48 -5.26
N ARG A 484 2.90 -15.94 -4.06
CA ARG A 484 3.90 -15.56 -3.04
C ARG A 484 4.77 -16.72 -2.52
N HIS A 485 4.37 -17.98 -2.73
CA HIS A 485 5.14 -19.17 -2.34
C HIS A 485 5.96 -19.75 -3.50
N LEU A 486 5.77 -19.25 -4.72
CA LEU A 486 6.39 -19.79 -5.92
C LEU A 486 7.66 -19.00 -6.29
N ASN A 487 8.64 -19.70 -6.88
CA ASN A 487 9.67 -19.00 -7.63
C ASN A 487 9.04 -18.49 -8.94
N THR A 488 8.68 -17.21 -8.95
CA THR A 488 7.89 -16.58 -10.01
C THR A 488 8.50 -16.75 -11.41
N ALA A 489 9.83 -16.73 -11.54
CA ALA A 489 10.50 -16.89 -12.84
C ALA A 489 10.31 -18.32 -13.41
N PHE A 490 10.56 -19.36 -12.60
CA PHE A 490 10.37 -20.75 -13.03
C PHE A 490 8.89 -21.08 -13.20
N PHE A 491 8.01 -20.50 -12.38
CA PHE A 491 6.57 -20.62 -12.52
C PHE A 491 6.10 -20.19 -13.92
N PHE A 492 6.49 -19.00 -14.40
CA PHE A 492 6.12 -18.55 -15.74
C PHE A 492 6.67 -19.47 -16.83
N GLN A 493 7.91 -19.92 -16.72
CA GLN A 493 8.50 -20.88 -17.67
C GLN A 493 7.69 -22.19 -17.72
N LYS A 494 7.27 -22.71 -16.57
CA LYS A 494 6.46 -23.92 -16.47
C LYS A 494 5.07 -23.71 -17.05
N CYS A 495 4.39 -22.61 -16.72
CA CYS A 495 3.12 -22.25 -17.34
C CYS A 495 3.24 -22.16 -18.86
N ARG A 496 4.32 -21.58 -19.38
CA ARG A 496 4.57 -21.52 -20.83
C ARG A 496 4.65 -22.92 -21.45
N GLN A 497 5.28 -23.89 -20.78
CA GLN A 497 5.37 -25.27 -21.28
C GLN A 497 4.00 -25.97 -21.29
N GLN A 498 3.18 -25.73 -20.28
CA GLN A 498 1.86 -26.39 -20.13
C GLN A 498 0.78 -25.75 -21.01
N LEU A 499 0.90 -24.47 -21.36
CA LEU A 499 -0.11 -23.76 -22.15
C LEU A 499 -0.02 -24.06 -23.65
N GLU A 500 -1.17 -24.20 -24.29
CA GLU A 500 -1.31 -24.22 -25.74
C GLU A 500 -0.83 -22.91 -26.38
N ARG A 501 -0.63 -22.90 -27.70
CA ARG A 501 -0.44 -21.65 -28.45
C ARG A 501 -1.67 -20.75 -28.27
N ASN A 502 -1.44 -19.47 -27.95
CA ASN A 502 -2.49 -18.49 -27.62
C ASN A 502 -3.32 -18.84 -26.37
N GLY A 503 -2.91 -19.83 -25.58
CA GLY A 503 -3.49 -20.09 -24.27
C GLY A 503 -3.26 -18.92 -23.31
N ILE A 504 -4.11 -18.83 -22.29
CA ILE A 504 -4.09 -17.73 -21.31
C ILE A 504 -3.65 -18.21 -19.93
N LEU A 505 -2.90 -17.36 -19.24
CA LEU A 505 -2.52 -17.51 -17.84
C LEU A 505 -3.21 -16.42 -17.04
N VAL A 506 -3.99 -16.78 -16.02
CA VAL A 506 -4.57 -15.81 -15.09
C VAL A 506 -3.95 -15.96 -13.71
N ILE A 507 -3.41 -14.87 -13.17
CA ILE A 507 -2.84 -14.81 -11.83
C ILE A 507 -3.66 -13.84 -11.01
N ALA A 508 -4.24 -14.31 -9.91
CA ALA A 508 -4.90 -13.50 -8.91
C ALA A 508 -4.16 -13.62 -7.57
N ASP A 509 -3.59 -12.53 -7.06
CA ASP A 509 -2.87 -12.58 -5.78
C ASP A 509 -2.70 -11.20 -5.14
N GLU A 510 -2.16 -11.19 -3.92
CA GLU A 510 -1.74 -10.03 -3.15
C GLU A 510 -0.31 -9.59 -3.50
N PHE A 511 -0.15 -8.30 -3.74
CA PHE A 511 1.14 -7.69 -4.04
C PHE A 511 1.43 -6.51 -3.13
N LEU A 512 2.71 -6.31 -2.83
CA LEU A 512 3.19 -5.08 -2.20
C LEU A 512 3.35 -3.97 -3.26
N PRO A 513 3.30 -2.68 -2.91
CA PRO A 513 3.78 -1.63 -3.79
C PRO A 513 5.27 -1.82 -4.12
N SER A 514 5.75 -1.17 -5.19
CA SER A 514 7.19 -1.16 -5.52
C SER A 514 8.03 -0.68 -4.34
N PHE A 515 9.15 -1.35 -4.08
CA PHE A 515 10.13 -0.98 -3.07
C PHE A 515 11.54 -1.17 -3.63
N SER A 516 12.49 -0.39 -3.13
CA SER A 516 13.91 -0.47 -3.50
C SER A 516 14.82 -0.69 -2.28
N MET A 517 14.29 -0.47 -1.08
CA MET A 517 14.98 -0.71 0.20
C MET A 517 14.19 -1.67 1.09
N LEU A 518 14.89 -2.37 1.98
CA LEU A 518 14.27 -3.29 2.94
C LEU A 518 13.27 -2.57 3.86
N GLU A 519 13.62 -1.36 4.31
CA GLU A 519 12.75 -0.51 5.14
C GLU A 519 11.45 -0.15 4.41
N GLU A 520 11.53 0.23 3.13
CA GLU A 520 10.34 0.50 2.31
C GLU A 520 9.45 -0.74 2.17
N ARG A 521 10.06 -1.93 1.98
CA ARG A 521 9.34 -3.20 1.93
C ARG A 521 8.63 -3.48 3.26
N GLN A 522 9.29 -3.26 4.39
CA GLN A 522 8.70 -3.49 5.72
C GLN A 522 7.55 -2.52 6.00
N ILE A 523 7.72 -1.23 5.70
CA ILE A 523 6.62 -0.25 5.78
C ILE A 523 5.45 -0.66 4.88
N ALA A 524 5.75 -1.08 3.65
CA ALA A 524 4.75 -1.55 2.70
C ALA A 524 3.99 -2.78 3.23
N LEU A 525 4.67 -3.72 3.86
CA LEU A 525 4.09 -4.90 4.48
C LEU A 525 3.14 -4.52 5.62
N VAL A 526 3.57 -3.64 6.53
CA VAL A 526 2.74 -3.15 7.64
C VAL A 526 1.49 -2.45 7.09
N ARG A 527 1.65 -1.53 6.12
CA ARG A 527 0.53 -0.84 5.47
C ARG A 527 -0.43 -1.84 4.79
N HIS A 528 0.11 -2.87 4.15
CA HIS A 528 -0.65 -3.85 3.39
C HIS A 528 -1.58 -4.67 4.29
N HIS A 529 -1.05 -5.30 5.34
CA HIS A 529 -1.85 -6.09 6.27
C HIS A 529 -2.79 -5.24 7.12
N CYS A 530 -2.36 -4.06 7.57
CA CYS A 530 -3.24 -3.15 8.31
C CYS A 530 -4.44 -2.71 7.46
N ALA A 531 -4.28 -2.52 6.15
CA ALA A 531 -5.40 -2.12 5.30
C ALA A 531 -6.50 -3.18 5.24
N TYR A 532 -6.16 -4.47 5.17
CA TYR A 532 -7.16 -5.55 5.23
C TYR A 532 -7.91 -5.55 6.56
N ILE A 533 -7.19 -5.44 7.68
CA ILE A 533 -7.81 -5.38 9.01
C ILE A 533 -8.71 -4.15 9.12
N LEU A 534 -8.20 -2.94 8.85
CA LEU A 534 -8.95 -1.69 8.98
C LEU A 534 -10.23 -1.68 8.15
N SER A 535 -10.22 -2.26 6.95
CA SER A 535 -11.37 -2.24 6.05
C SER A 535 -12.58 -3.05 6.52
N VAL A 536 -12.38 -3.99 7.46
CA VAL A 536 -13.46 -4.79 8.05
C VAL A 536 -13.53 -4.65 9.57
N LEU A 537 -12.61 -3.89 10.17
CA LEU A 537 -12.69 -3.46 11.56
C LEU A 537 -13.91 -2.53 11.71
N ASP A 538 -14.62 -2.62 12.83
CA ASP A 538 -15.74 -1.73 13.08
C ASP A 538 -15.28 -0.28 13.26
N TRP A 539 -15.66 0.59 12.31
CA TRP A 539 -15.19 1.98 12.24
C TRP A 539 -15.82 2.85 13.32
N PHE A 540 -17.02 2.51 13.82
CA PHE A 540 -17.75 3.50 14.62
C PHE A 540 -18.73 2.99 15.65
N SER A 541 -18.94 1.69 15.84
CA SER A 541 -19.72 1.28 17.00
C SER A 541 -18.88 1.42 18.28
N ALA A 542 -19.52 1.93 19.34
CA ALA A 542 -19.04 1.79 20.70
C ALA A 542 -19.33 0.37 21.19
N LEU A 543 -18.93 -0.68 20.45
CA LEU A 543 -19.25 -2.10 20.74
C LEU A 543 -20.60 -2.24 21.48
N GLY A 544 -21.68 -1.84 20.81
CA GLY A 544 -23.02 -1.98 21.37
C GLY A 544 -23.37 -3.45 21.45
N GLY A 545 -23.26 -4.04 22.65
CA GLY A 545 -23.63 -5.43 22.96
C GLY A 545 -22.40 -6.31 23.24
N GLU A 546 -22.07 -6.46 24.52
CA GLU A 546 -21.05 -7.38 25.02
C GLU A 546 -21.56 -8.83 25.06
N ASP A 547 -22.07 -9.35 23.94
CA ASP A 547 -22.40 -10.77 23.82
C ASP A 547 -21.28 -11.45 23.02
N GLY A 548 -20.63 -12.46 23.59
CA GLY A 548 -19.61 -13.25 22.89
C GLY A 548 -18.58 -13.92 23.79
N GLU A 549 -17.78 -14.81 23.21
CA GLU A 549 -16.64 -15.47 23.87
C GLU A 549 -15.68 -14.42 24.44
N ALA A 550 -15.49 -14.42 25.77
CA ALA A 550 -14.69 -13.42 26.48
C ALA A 550 -13.28 -13.23 25.88
N ALA A 551 -12.64 -14.32 25.43
CA ALA A 551 -11.33 -14.26 24.76
C ALA A 551 -11.39 -13.54 23.40
N GLY A 552 -12.36 -13.89 22.54
CA GLY A 552 -12.55 -13.27 21.23
C GLY A 552 -12.83 -11.77 21.31
N VAL A 553 -13.63 -11.33 22.29
CA VAL A 553 -13.91 -9.92 22.55
C VAL A 553 -12.64 -9.15 22.96
N GLN A 554 -11.80 -9.73 23.84
CA GLN A 554 -10.55 -9.09 24.28
C GLN A 554 -9.56 -8.92 23.13
N VAL A 555 -9.39 -9.96 22.30
CA VAL A 555 -8.54 -9.89 21.11
C VAL A 555 -9.07 -8.83 20.14
N PHE A 556 -10.37 -8.84 19.84
CA PHE A 556 -10.99 -7.84 18.96
C PHE A 556 -10.75 -6.41 19.46
N ARG A 557 -10.91 -6.15 20.77
CA ARG A 557 -10.63 -4.84 21.38
C ARG A 557 -9.17 -4.42 21.22
N ALA A 558 -8.23 -5.32 21.45
CA ALA A 558 -6.81 -5.03 21.30
C ALA A 558 -6.46 -4.64 19.84
N PHE A 559 -7.05 -5.32 18.85
CA PHE A 559 -6.91 -4.92 17.44
C PHE A 559 -7.49 -3.53 17.18
N ARG A 560 -8.68 -3.24 17.71
CA ARG A 560 -9.34 -1.92 17.56
C ARG A 560 -8.52 -0.78 18.15
N GLU A 561 -7.81 -1.01 19.25
CA GLU A 561 -6.99 0.00 19.92
C GLU A 561 -5.63 0.21 19.24
N ASN A 562 -5.03 -0.84 18.67
CA ASN A 562 -3.65 -0.81 18.21
C ASN A 562 -3.48 -0.66 16.70
N ILE A 563 -4.30 -1.34 15.87
CA ILE A 563 -4.11 -1.32 14.41
C ILE A 563 -4.26 0.08 13.79
N PRO A 564 -5.21 0.93 14.21
CA PRO A 564 -5.26 2.31 13.71
C PRO A 564 -3.96 3.08 13.98
N LEU A 565 -3.30 2.85 15.13
CA LEU A 565 -2.02 3.49 15.44
C LEU A 565 -0.88 2.92 14.61
N VAL A 566 -0.77 1.59 14.51
CA VAL A 566 0.21 0.92 13.63
C VAL A 566 0.09 1.44 12.20
N ALA A 567 -1.12 1.50 11.67
CA ALA A 567 -1.37 1.96 10.32
C ALA A 567 -0.97 3.44 10.15
N TYR A 568 -1.28 4.29 11.13
CA TYR A 568 -0.88 5.69 11.12
C TYR A 568 0.64 5.88 11.17
N GLU A 569 1.32 5.16 12.06
CA GLU A 569 2.78 5.15 12.22
C GLU A 569 3.44 4.71 10.90
N ALA A 570 2.96 3.61 10.31
CA ALA A 570 3.43 3.12 9.02
C ALA A 570 3.12 4.08 7.86
N GLN A 571 1.97 4.77 7.87
CA GLN A 571 1.76 5.86 6.92
C GLN A 571 2.87 6.89 7.14
N CYS A 572 3.06 7.43 8.34
CA CYS A 572 4.08 8.44 8.68
C CYS A 572 5.55 8.02 8.49
N GLY A 573 5.84 6.79 8.05
CA GLY A 573 7.20 6.29 7.88
C GLY A 573 7.89 5.95 9.21
N LEU A 574 7.14 5.83 10.30
CA LEU A 574 7.61 5.47 11.63
C LEU A 574 7.67 3.95 11.76
N LEU A 575 8.61 3.34 11.03
CA LEU A 575 8.70 1.88 10.94
C LEU A 575 8.97 1.24 12.30
N HIS A 576 9.90 1.81 13.08
CA HIS A 576 10.30 1.24 14.36
C HIS A 576 9.11 1.17 15.33
N GLU A 577 8.40 2.29 15.49
CA GLU A 577 7.22 2.40 16.35
C GLU A 577 6.11 1.43 15.90
N ALA A 578 5.85 1.38 14.58
CA ALA A 578 4.85 0.48 14.03
C ALA A 578 5.19 -0.99 14.28
N VAL A 579 6.45 -1.40 14.10
CA VAL A 579 6.91 -2.79 14.31
C VAL A 579 6.87 -3.16 15.79
N GLU A 580 7.30 -2.27 16.69
CA GLU A 580 7.22 -2.52 18.13
C GLU A 580 5.77 -2.75 18.57
N ARG A 581 4.84 -1.92 18.12
CA ARG A 581 3.41 -2.06 18.44
C ARG A 581 2.80 -3.33 17.84
N VAL A 582 3.15 -3.68 16.60
CA VAL A 582 2.75 -4.95 15.96
C VAL A 582 3.22 -6.16 16.77
N ARG A 583 4.48 -6.15 17.21
CA ARG A 583 5.03 -7.26 18.02
C ARG A 583 4.38 -7.34 19.39
N ALA A 584 4.16 -6.21 20.06
CA ALA A 584 3.47 -6.16 21.34
C ALA A 584 2.04 -6.70 21.22
N LEU A 585 1.30 -6.30 20.17
CA LEU A 585 -0.03 -6.82 19.88
C LEU A 585 0.01 -8.33 19.63
N HIS A 586 0.95 -8.82 18.83
CA HIS A 586 1.08 -10.25 18.53
C HIS A 586 1.39 -11.07 19.78
N THR A 587 2.30 -10.60 20.64
CA THR A 587 2.57 -11.24 21.94
C THR A 587 1.35 -11.23 22.86
N PHE A 588 0.55 -10.16 22.84
CA PHE A 588 -0.69 -10.09 23.61
C PHE A 588 -1.74 -11.09 23.10
N THR A 589 -2.01 -11.11 21.80
CA THR A 589 -3.10 -11.93 21.23
C THR A 589 -2.82 -13.42 21.33
N ARG A 590 -1.55 -13.86 21.29
CA ARG A 590 -1.16 -15.27 21.46
C ARG A 590 -1.44 -15.84 22.86
N LYS A 591 -1.73 -15.00 23.86
CA LYS A 591 -2.13 -15.46 25.20
C LYS A 591 -3.56 -16.01 25.22
N TYR A 592 -4.35 -15.72 24.19
CA TYR A 592 -5.74 -16.15 24.07
C TYR A 592 -5.84 -17.29 23.07
N ASP A 593 -6.35 -18.44 23.53
CA ASP A 593 -6.66 -19.56 22.65
C ASP A 593 -8.00 -19.31 21.95
N LEU A 594 -7.97 -19.23 20.62
CA LEU A 594 -9.15 -19.09 19.77
C LEU A 594 -9.31 -20.30 18.83
N ALA A 595 -8.80 -21.50 19.18
CA ALA A 595 -8.85 -22.66 18.29
C ALA A 595 -10.26 -23.20 18.01
N GLY A 596 -11.22 -23.00 18.92
CA GLY A 596 -12.61 -23.46 18.74
C GLY A 596 -13.43 -22.65 17.72
N PRO A 597 -14.57 -23.18 17.24
CA PRO A 597 -15.46 -22.45 16.35
C PRO A 597 -16.02 -21.18 17.04
N PRO A 598 -16.17 -20.06 16.32
CA PRO A 598 -16.63 -18.82 16.92
C PRO A 598 -18.12 -18.90 17.29
N SER A 599 -18.46 -18.58 18.54
CA SER A 599 -19.84 -18.46 19.02
C SER A 599 -20.45 -17.08 18.75
N HIS A 600 -19.64 -16.11 18.32
CA HIS A 600 -20.05 -14.74 18.06
C HIS A 600 -19.20 -14.07 16.96
N LEU A 601 -19.73 -13.00 16.36
CA LEU A 601 -19.08 -12.20 15.30
C LEU A 601 -17.68 -11.73 15.71
N SER A 602 -17.56 -11.16 16.91
CA SER A 602 -16.28 -10.66 17.43
C SER A 602 -15.20 -11.74 17.46
N GLY A 603 -15.54 -12.97 17.86
CA GLY A 603 -14.62 -14.10 17.88
C GLY A 603 -14.16 -14.52 16.47
N ALA A 604 -15.04 -14.50 15.48
CA ALA A 604 -14.69 -14.85 14.11
C ALA A 604 -13.76 -13.83 13.46
N TYR A 605 -14.06 -12.53 13.59
CA TYR A 605 -13.21 -11.45 13.07
C TYR A 605 -11.88 -11.38 13.82
N ALA A 606 -11.86 -11.62 15.14
CA ALA A 606 -10.63 -11.70 15.93
C ALA A 606 -9.65 -12.75 15.39
N ARG A 607 -10.16 -13.93 14.97
CA ARG A 607 -9.34 -14.99 14.37
C ARG A 607 -8.77 -14.60 13.00
N PHE A 608 -9.58 -13.94 12.15
CA PHE A 608 -9.08 -13.35 10.91
C PHE A 608 -7.98 -12.31 11.18
N PHE A 609 -8.17 -11.42 12.15
CA PHE A 609 -7.18 -10.41 12.51
C PHE A 609 -5.88 -11.01 13.05
N GLN A 610 -5.97 -12.05 13.88
CA GLN A 610 -4.79 -12.79 14.35
C GLN A 610 -4.02 -13.39 13.18
N ARG A 611 -4.70 -14.00 12.19
CA ARG A 611 -4.06 -14.55 10.99
C ARG A 611 -3.34 -13.47 10.18
N GLU A 612 -3.96 -12.32 9.95
CA GLU A 612 -3.31 -11.19 9.26
C GLU A 612 -2.10 -10.66 10.03
N LEU A 613 -2.18 -10.63 11.36
CA LEU A 613 -1.09 -10.22 12.24
C LEU A 613 0.07 -11.23 12.24
N GLU A 614 -0.23 -12.53 12.24
CA GLU A 614 0.77 -13.60 12.14
C GLU A 614 1.49 -13.58 10.79
N ALA A 615 0.75 -13.37 9.69
CA ALA A 615 1.34 -13.17 8.36
C ALA A 615 2.26 -11.95 8.34
N LEU A 616 1.81 -10.82 8.89
CA LEU A 616 2.62 -9.61 9.03
C LEU A 616 3.91 -9.85 9.81
N VAL A 617 3.82 -10.41 11.02
CA VAL A 617 4.99 -10.67 11.86
C VAL A 617 5.94 -11.67 11.19
N THR A 618 5.40 -12.71 10.56
CA THR A 618 6.21 -13.68 9.82
C THR A 618 6.95 -13.01 8.66
N GLY A 619 6.29 -12.14 7.88
CA GLY A 619 6.93 -11.42 6.78
C GLY A 619 7.95 -10.35 7.23
N LEU A 620 7.89 -9.91 8.49
CA LEU A 620 8.90 -9.07 9.14
C LEU A 620 10.11 -9.88 9.65
N ASP A 621 9.86 -11.07 10.22
CA ASP A 621 10.88 -11.92 10.87
C ASP A 621 11.63 -12.81 9.88
N TYR A 622 10.92 -13.29 8.88
CA TYR A 622 11.42 -14.25 7.91
C TYR A 622 11.12 -13.70 6.51
N GLU A 623 12.15 -13.52 5.68
CA GLU A 623 11.97 -13.28 4.22
C GLU A 623 11.40 -14.52 3.49
N ILE A 624 10.73 -15.43 4.19
CA ILE A 624 10.01 -16.58 3.63
C ILE A 624 8.86 -16.08 2.75
N GLU A 625 8.22 -14.95 3.10
CA GLU A 625 7.19 -14.35 2.27
C GLU A 625 7.83 -13.61 1.07
N ARG A 626 7.96 -14.32 -0.06
CA ARG A 626 8.53 -13.80 -1.31
C ARG A 626 7.54 -12.91 -2.08
N LYS A 627 6.76 -12.08 -1.38
CA LYS A 627 5.84 -11.11 -1.98
C LYS A 627 6.61 -10.19 -2.93
N THR A 628 6.22 -10.23 -4.20
CA THR A 628 6.72 -9.32 -5.24
C THR A 628 5.80 -8.11 -5.38
N HIS A 629 6.08 -7.23 -6.34
CA HIS A 629 5.23 -6.09 -6.68
C HIS A 629 4.72 -6.20 -8.14
N PRO A 630 3.61 -5.51 -8.49
CA PRO A 630 2.95 -5.68 -9.78
C PRO A 630 3.86 -5.49 -10.99
N GLU A 631 4.71 -4.46 -10.98
CA GLU A 631 5.60 -4.15 -12.11
C GLU A 631 6.64 -5.25 -12.33
N ARG A 632 7.21 -5.80 -11.25
CA ARG A 632 8.18 -6.89 -11.35
C ARG A 632 7.55 -8.17 -11.89
N LEU A 633 6.29 -8.45 -11.51
CA LEU A 633 5.54 -9.57 -12.09
C LEU A 633 5.41 -9.42 -13.61
N LEU A 634 5.08 -8.22 -14.09
CA LEU A 634 4.94 -7.93 -15.52
C LEU A 634 6.26 -8.11 -16.28
N GLU A 635 7.38 -7.64 -15.72
CA GLU A 635 8.71 -7.86 -16.29
C GLU A 635 9.02 -9.36 -16.44
N LEU A 636 8.82 -10.14 -15.38
CA LEU A 636 9.07 -11.58 -15.37
C LEU A 636 8.18 -12.33 -16.37
N ALA A 637 6.90 -11.95 -16.47
CA ALA A 637 5.98 -12.49 -17.46
C ALA A 637 6.47 -12.20 -18.90
N GLY A 638 6.89 -10.95 -19.15
CA GLY A 638 7.45 -10.53 -20.43
C GLY A 638 8.69 -11.32 -20.83
N PHE A 639 9.64 -11.52 -19.90
CA PHE A 639 10.83 -12.35 -20.14
C PHE A 639 10.49 -13.82 -20.44
N ALA A 640 9.39 -14.33 -19.91
CA ALA A 640 8.88 -15.67 -20.21
C ALA A 640 8.02 -15.73 -21.49
N GLY A 641 7.92 -14.63 -22.25
CA GLY A 641 7.19 -14.55 -23.52
C GLY A 641 5.67 -14.55 -23.37
N PHE A 642 5.17 -13.94 -22.30
CA PHE A 642 3.76 -13.60 -22.12
C PHE A 642 3.50 -12.13 -22.44
N VAL A 643 2.32 -11.83 -22.99
CA VAL A 643 1.80 -10.46 -23.13
C VAL A 643 0.64 -10.27 -22.17
N LEU A 644 0.62 -9.14 -21.48
CA LEU A 644 -0.51 -8.75 -20.64
C LEU A 644 -1.73 -8.41 -21.52
N CYS A 645 -2.82 -9.16 -21.36
CA CYS A 645 -4.12 -8.85 -21.95
C CYS A 645 -4.85 -7.80 -21.12
N ARG A 646 -4.92 -8.02 -19.80
CA ARG A 646 -5.56 -7.11 -18.86
C ARG A 646 -4.93 -7.22 -17.48
N HIS A 647 -4.86 -6.07 -16.81
CA HIS A 647 -4.51 -5.97 -15.40
C HIS A 647 -5.64 -5.24 -14.67
N ARG A 648 -6.07 -5.79 -13.55
CA ARG A 648 -7.05 -5.19 -12.64
C ARG A 648 -6.50 -5.21 -11.22
N ARG A 649 -6.69 -4.12 -10.49
CA ARG A 649 -6.47 -4.08 -9.04
C ARG A 649 -7.84 -4.09 -8.40
N VAL A 650 -8.25 -5.23 -7.83
CA VAL A 650 -9.61 -5.42 -7.29
C VAL A 650 -9.73 -4.94 -5.84
N PHE A 651 -8.61 -4.82 -5.12
CA PHE A 651 -8.59 -4.20 -3.81
C PHE A 651 -7.28 -3.44 -3.59
N ALA A 652 -7.34 -2.32 -2.87
CA ALA A 652 -6.23 -1.39 -2.73
C ALA A 652 -5.77 -1.26 -1.27
N THR A 653 -4.54 -1.68 -0.97
CA THR A 653 -3.93 -1.53 0.37
C THR A 653 -2.93 -0.38 0.46
N ALA A 654 -2.12 -0.14 -0.58
CA ALA A 654 -1.10 0.93 -0.61
C ALA A 654 -0.92 1.57 -2.00
N GLY A 655 -0.48 2.84 -2.08
CA GLY A 655 -0.43 3.62 -3.33
C GLY A 655 -1.79 3.94 -3.99
N ARG A 656 -1.85 5.05 -4.74
CA ARG A 656 -3.05 5.49 -5.51
C ARG A 656 -3.10 4.97 -6.95
N GLY A 657 -1.95 4.61 -7.51
CA GLY A 657 -1.85 4.13 -8.88
C GLY A 657 -2.34 2.69 -9.07
N ARG A 658 -2.52 2.29 -10.34
CA ARG A 658 -2.95 0.93 -10.71
C ARG A 658 -1.99 -0.17 -10.23
N TYR A 659 -0.70 0.15 -10.04
CA TYR A 659 0.36 -0.76 -9.58
C TYR A 659 0.71 -0.62 -8.08
N GLY A 660 -0.07 0.14 -7.31
CA GLY A 660 0.09 0.14 -5.85
C GLY A 660 -0.28 -1.22 -5.25
N GLY A 661 0.14 -1.52 -4.02
CA GLY A 661 -0.10 -2.84 -3.41
C GLY A 661 -1.57 -3.13 -3.09
N GLY A 662 -1.94 -4.40 -3.09
CA GLY A 662 -3.30 -4.88 -2.83
C GLY A 662 -3.56 -6.19 -3.56
N THR A 663 -4.82 -6.50 -3.81
CA THR A 663 -5.21 -7.71 -4.55
C THR A 663 -5.33 -7.36 -6.04
N HIS A 664 -4.64 -8.12 -6.88
CA HIS A 664 -4.57 -7.91 -8.32
C HIS A 664 -4.98 -9.15 -9.09
N VAL A 665 -5.51 -8.94 -10.29
CA VAL A 665 -5.76 -9.97 -11.31
C VAL A 665 -5.01 -9.58 -12.57
N PHE A 666 -4.18 -10.48 -13.08
CA PHE A 666 -3.45 -10.34 -14.32
C PHE A 666 -3.85 -11.45 -15.27
N CYS A 667 -4.36 -11.09 -16.45
CA CYS A 667 -4.59 -12.01 -17.54
C CYS A 667 -3.48 -11.83 -18.58
N PHE A 668 -2.74 -12.90 -18.83
CA PHE A 668 -1.67 -12.96 -19.80
C PHE A 668 -2.00 -13.92 -20.94
N ARG A 669 -1.45 -13.67 -22.12
CA ARG A 669 -1.49 -14.58 -23.27
C ARG A 669 -0.09 -15.08 -23.61
N LYS A 670 0.03 -16.38 -23.84
CA LYS A 670 1.26 -16.98 -24.37
C LYS A 670 1.42 -16.61 -25.84
N ILE A 671 2.51 -15.90 -26.17
CA ILE A 671 2.85 -15.58 -27.56
C ILE A 671 3.55 -16.78 -28.20
N SER A 672 3.21 -17.05 -29.47
CA SER A 672 4.04 -17.86 -30.38
C SER A 672 5.46 -17.27 -30.43
N GLY A 673 6.51 -18.09 -30.23
CA GLY A 673 7.82 -17.69 -30.75
C GLY A 673 7.72 -17.68 -32.27
N GLU A 674 8.18 -16.62 -32.93
CA GLU A 674 8.58 -16.69 -34.33
C GLU A 674 9.85 -17.52 -34.48
#